data_AF-A0A7J8XTF7-F1
#
_entry.id   AF-A0A7J8XTF7-F1
#
_cell.length_a   1.000
_cell.length_b   1.000
_cell.length_c   1.000
_cell.angle_alpha   90.00
_cell.angle_beta   90.00
_cell.angle_gamma   90.00
#
_symmetry.space_group_name_H-M   'P 1'
#
loop_
_entity.id
_entity.type
_entity.pdbx_description
1 polymer ?
#
loop_
_entity_poly.entity_id
_entity_poly.type
_entity_poly.pdbx_seq_one_letter_code
_entity_poly.pdbx_strand_id
1 'polypeptide(L)'
;MASKIIFFFLFILFPSSEFHLCGAQTLVKAGYWYASGEFPIQDINSALFTHLSYAFADVNASNYQLLIPSASQQYLSTFPTIVKRRNPSVKPLLSIWNGISATGKSIAGENVNDSVLSSMVSASSKRKSFIDSSIKTARRYGFQGIDLFWVWPNSTDLSNIGVLLDEWRAAINSEQRQPGESQLILTLAIRYLPTIEMVSYPIDSIRRNVDWAHVVAYDYHLPTRENFTGLHAALYNPSSNVNTDFGIREWLNKGMPPSKLVLGLPYHGYAWKLVSSQDNAIGAPASGPAVNIDGSMGYKAIKSYIRDYGYGATSVYNATYVVNLLTTPTIWINFDDVETIKAKMSYVKEKKLIGFKAFQLSNDDNWVLSRAAQEGENQANKQQLLKIILPVSLIVILAVAILYYLRRRKVQSEAEMVLTSIPSPRINAPAAENFGSDASHLQVFKFANIKGATNNFSSENKLGEGGFGPVYKGKLPGGQEIAVKRLSRTSTQGHEEFQNEVTLTARLQHVNLVRLLGYCTEKEEKLLIYEFMPNKSLELYLFDPIRRYVLDWEKRVSIIEGVTQGLLYLQEYSNITVIHRDLKASNILLDYDMNPKISDFGMARLFKKDVHEANTGRIVGTYGYVPPEYVRKGIYSMKYDVYSFGVLLLQIISGKRNTCYYGPQENLNLLEYV
;
A
#
# COMPACT_ATOMS: atom_id res chain seq x y z
N MET A 1 -0.84 10.16 60.40
CA MET A 1 -1.75 11.07 59.66
C MET A 1 -1.24 11.48 58.26
N ALA A 2 -0.27 10.77 57.64
CA ALA A 2 0.28 11.12 56.32
C ALA A 2 -0.26 10.28 55.15
N SER A 3 -1.02 9.21 55.40
CA SER A 3 -1.52 8.30 54.35
C SER A 3 -2.89 8.68 53.76
N LYS A 4 -3.59 9.68 54.32
CA LYS A 4 -4.92 10.11 53.84
C LYS A 4 -4.89 11.36 52.97
N ILE A 5 -3.75 12.07 52.90
CA ILE A 5 -3.63 13.32 52.11
C ILE A 5 -3.24 13.02 50.64
N ILE A 6 -2.58 11.90 50.37
CA ILE A 6 -2.17 11.53 49.00
C ILE A 6 -3.36 11.06 48.15
N PHE A 7 -4.40 10.51 48.77
CA PHE A 7 -5.62 10.10 48.04
C PHE A 7 -6.53 11.28 47.68
N PHE A 8 -6.38 12.44 48.35
CA PHE A 8 -7.25 13.60 48.13
C PHE A 8 -6.73 14.55 47.04
N PHE A 9 -5.43 14.47 46.69
CA PHE A 9 -4.83 15.33 45.65
C PHE A 9 -4.97 14.79 44.22
N LEU A 10 -5.37 13.53 44.03
CA LEU A 10 -5.58 12.94 42.71
C LEU A 10 -6.98 13.20 42.12
N PHE A 11 -7.90 13.79 42.88
CA PHE A 11 -9.28 14.04 42.45
C PHE A 11 -9.61 15.51 42.12
N ILE A 12 -8.68 16.45 42.29
CA ILE A 12 -8.94 17.90 42.12
C ILE A 12 -8.34 18.47 40.81
N LEU A 13 -7.67 17.66 39.99
CA LEU A 13 -7.11 18.09 38.69
C LEU A 13 -7.87 17.58 37.45
N PHE A 14 -9.03 16.97 37.62
CA PHE A 14 -9.97 16.78 36.53
C PHE A 14 -11.11 17.76 36.72
N PRO A 15 -11.11 18.95 36.07
CA PRO A 15 -12.39 19.57 35.81
C PRO A 15 -13.19 18.55 35.02
N SER A 16 -14.40 18.28 35.48
CA SER A 16 -15.46 17.59 34.76
C SER A 16 -15.77 18.35 33.47
N SER A 17 -14.87 18.26 32.49
CA SER A 17 -15.22 18.38 31.09
C SER A 17 -15.78 17.02 30.74
N GLU A 18 -17.10 16.95 30.53
CA GLU A 18 -17.66 16.01 29.59
C GLU A 18 -16.77 16.02 28.35
N PHE A 19 -15.90 15.02 28.23
CA PHE A 19 -15.31 14.71 26.94
C PHE A 19 -16.49 14.19 26.13
N HIS A 20 -17.22 15.12 25.52
CA HIS A 20 -17.77 14.86 24.21
C HIS A 20 -16.60 14.28 23.41
N LEU A 21 -16.62 12.96 23.21
CA LEU A 21 -15.93 12.38 22.07
C LEU A 21 -16.45 13.21 20.89
N CYS A 22 -15.66 14.18 20.45
CA CYS A 22 -15.84 14.84 19.19
C CYS A 22 -15.84 13.67 18.20
N GLY A 23 -17.03 13.28 17.73
CA GLY A 23 -17.20 12.15 16.85
C GLY A 23 -16.27 12.38 15.68
N ALA A 24 -15.23 11.55 15.57
CA ALA A 24 -14.33 11.62 14.44
C ALA A 24 -15.21 11.48 13.20
N GLN A 25 -15.34 12.55 12.42
CA GLN A 25 -16.15 12.54 11.22
C GLN A 25 -15.57 11.46 10.30
N THR A 26 -16.32 10.38 10.09
CA THR A 26 -15.85 9.22 9.35
C THR A 26 -15.54 9.67 7.92
N LEU A 27 -14.28 9.56 7.51
CA LEU A 27 -13.81 9.99 6.19
C LEU A 27 -14.62 9.28 5.08
N VAL A 28 -15.16 10.05 4.13
CA VAL A 28 -15.82 9.53 2.93
C VAL A 28 -14.77 8.89 2.02
N LYS A 29 -14.74 7.57 2.01
CA LYS A 29 -13.96 6.75 1.08
C LYS A 29 -14.92 6.23 0.02
N ALA A 30 -14.95 6.87 -1.14
CA ALA A 30 -15.91 6.57 -2.19
C ALA A 30 -15.23 6.10 -3.49
N GLY A 31 -15.96 5.36 -4.33
CA GLY A 31 -15.46 4.92 -5.63
C GLY A 31 -16.57 4.59 -6.62
N TYR A 32 -16.29 4.80 -7.90
CA TYR A 32 -17.16 4.43 -9.00
C TYR A 32 -16.85 3.02 -9.51
N TRP A 33 -17.89 2.22 -9.67
CA TRP A 33 -17.86 0.97 -10.40
C TRP A 33 -18.81 1.05 -11.59
N TYR A 34 -18.29 0.76 -12.78
CA TYR A 34 -19.08 0.69 -13.99
C TYR A 34 -19.43 -0.74 -14.32
N ALA A 35 -20.65 -0.94 -14.83
CA ALA A 35 -21.08 -2.19 -15.40
C ALA A 35 -20.44 -2.41 -16.78
N SER A 36 -19.12 -2.61 -16.83
CA SER A 36 -18.44 -3.18 -17.99
C SER A 36 -18.06 -4.64 -17.68
N GLY A 37 -18.13 -5.51 -18.68
CA GLY A 37 -17.88 -6.95 -18.51
C GLY A 37 -16.44 -7.31 -18.07
N GLU A 38 -15.53 -6.33 -18.01
CA GLU A 38 -14.11 -6.53 -17.72
C GLU A 38 -13.78 -6.57 -16.21
N PHE A 39 -14.69 -6.11 -15.34
CA PHE A 39 -14.43 -6.04 -13.90
C PHE A 39 -15.65 -6.49 -13.05
N PRO A 40 -15.72 -7.78 -12.67
CA PRO A 40 -16.86 -8.35 -11.95
C PRO A 40 -17.16 -7.65 -10.61
N ILE A 41 -18.45 -7.48 -10.29
CA ILE A 41 -18.89 -6.88 -9.00
C ILE A 41 -18.32 -7.66 -7.81
N GLN A 42 -18.16 -8.99 -7.96
CA GLN A 42 -17.65 -9.87 -6.91
C GLN A 42 -16.20 -9.57 -6.52
N ASP A 43 -15.44 -8.95 -7.41
CA ASP A 43 -14.02 -8.63 -7.19
C ASP A 43 -13.83 -7.32 -6.44
N ILE A 44 -14.87 -6.48 -6.35
CA ILE A 44 -14.84 -5.21 -5.60
C ILE A 44 -14.45 -5.48 -4.14
N ASN A 45 -13.32 -4.91 -3.73
CA ASN A 45 -12.89 -4.94 -2.33
C ASN A 45 -13.61 -3.84 -1.53
N SER A 46 -14.89 -4.07 -1.23
CA SER A 46 -15.74 -3.08 -0.54
C SER A 46 -15.29 -2.76 0.89
N ALA A 47 -14.42 -3.56 1.50
CA ALA A 47 -13.79 -3.24 2.78
C ALA A 47 -12.92 -1.98 2.72
N LEU A 48 -12.49 -1.57 1.53
CA LEU A 48 -11.68 -0.37 1.35
C LEU A 48 -12.51 0.93 1.31
N PHE A 49 -13.84 0.82 1.25
CA PHE A 49 -14.72 1.94 0.97
C PHE A 49 -15.86 2.06 1.99
N THR A 50 -16.30 3.29 2.18
CA THR A 50 -17.50 3.64 2.97
C THR A 50 -18.73 3.77 2.07
N HIS A 51 -18.53 4.22 0.82
CA HIS A 51 -19.57 4.47 -0.17
C HIS A 51 -19.13 3.90 -1.52
N LEU A 52 -20.03 3.27 -2.25
CA LEU A 52 -19.72 2.73 -3.58
C LEU A 52 -20.83 3.10 -4.55
N SER A 53 -20.48 3.74 -5.66
CA SER A 53 -21.43 4.18 -6.67
C SER A 53 -21.47 3.20 -7.83
N TYR A 54 -22.67 2.68 -8.13
CA TYR A 54 -22.96 2.07 -9.42
C TYR A 54 -23.06 3.19 -10.47
N ALA A 55 -22.27 3.12 -11.54
CA ALA A 55 -22.26 4.07 -12.64
C ALA A 55 -22.61 3.36 -13.97
N PHE A 56 -23.58 3.82 -14.76
CA PHE A 56 -24.60 4.83 -14.44
C PHE A 56 -25.99 4.32 -14.81
N ALA A 57 -27.01 4.96 -14.24
CA ALA A 57 -28.36 4.94 -14.79
C ALA A 57 -28.56 6.14 -15.73
N ASP A 58 -29.30 5.92 -16.81
CA ASP A 58 -29.61 6.93 -17.82
C ASP A 58 -30.93 7.65 -17.52
N VAL A 59 -31.22 8.71 -18.28
CA VAL A 59 -32.50 9.43 -18.22
C VAL A 59 -33.21 9.33 -19.56
N ASN A 60 -34.44 8.84 -19.56
CA ASN A 60 -35.25 8.74 -20.77
C ASN A 60 -35.60 10.14 -21.31
N ALA A 61 -35.26 10.42 -22.56
CA ALA A 61 -35.44 11.74 -23.17
C ALA A 61 -36.90 12.20 -23.33
N SER A 62 -37.86 11.27 -23.33
CA SER A 62 -39.27 11.56 -23.58
C SER A 62 -40.06 11.83 -22.30
N ASN A 63 -39.78 11.09 -21.23
CA ASN A 63 -40.54 11.18 -19.97
C ASN A 63 -39.68 11.61 -18.77
N TYR A 64 -38.38 11.76 -18.94
CA TYR A 64 -37.40 12.17 -17.93
C TYR A 64 -37.34 11.27 -16.69
N GLN A 65 -37.81 10.03 -16.80
CA GLN A 65 -37.62 9.02 -15.77
C GLN A 65 -36.27 8.31 -15.93
N LEU A 66 -35.76 7.73 -14.84
CA LEU A 66 -34.58 6.87 -14.93
C LEU A 66 -34.83 5.68 -15.87
N LEU A 67 -33.90 5.51 -16.80
CA LEU A 67 -33.83 4.40 -17.74
C LEU A 67 -32.71 3.46 -17.28
N ILE A 68 -33.04 2.17 -17.17
CA ILE A 68 -32.06 1.12 -16.90
C ILE A 68 -32.02 0.23 -18.13
N PRO A 69 -30.91 0.21 -18.89
CA PRO A 69 -30.76 -0.71 -20.01
C PRO A 69 -30.91 -2.16 -19.56
N SER A 70 -31.66 -2.98 -20.30
CA SER A 70 -31.92 -4.37 -19.94
C SER A 70 -30.64 -5.18 -19.73
N ALA A 71 -29.58 -4.89 -20.51
CA ALA A 71 -28.26 -5.51 -20.39
C ALA A 71 -27.58 -5.23 -19.04
N SER A 72 -27.88 -4.10 -18.41
CA SER A 72 -27.25 -3.66 -17.16
C SER A 72 -28.13 -3.89 -15.92
N GLN A 73 -29.39 -4.29 -16.13
CA GLN A 73 -30.37 -4.47 -15.06
C GLN A 73 -29.95 -5.54 -14.04
N GLN A 74 -29.27 -6.60 -14.47
CA GLN A 74 -28.76 -7.63 -13.57
C GLN A 74 -27.68 -7.07 -12.62
N TYR A 75 -26.76 -6.25 -13.14
CA TYR A 75 -25.73 -5.62 -12.34
C TYR A 75 -26.35 -4.64 -11.35
N LEU A 76 -27.27 -3.78 -11.81
CA LEU A 76 -27.94 -2.80 -10.97
C LEU A 76 -28.72 -3.46 -9.82
N SER A 77 -29.42 -4.57 -10.09
CA SER A 77 -30.23 -5.27 -9.08
C SER A 77 -29.42 -6.04 -8.04
N THR A 78 -28.22 -6.50 -8.40
CA THR A 78 -27.36 -7.30 -7.52
C THR A 78 -26.30 -6.46 -6.80
N PHE A 79 -25.94 -5.29 -7.33
CA PHE A 79 -24.83 -4.47 -6.85
C PHE A 79 -24.92 -4.14 -5.34
N PRO A 80 -26.02 -3.57 -4.80
CA PRO A 80 -26.10 -3.26 -3.36
C PRO A 80 -25.92 -4.47 -2.45
N THR A 81 -26.43 -5.63 -2.85
CA THR A 81 -26.31 -6.87 -2.09
C THR A 81 -24.87 -7.39 -2.12
N ILE A 82 -24.22 -7.43 -3.29
CA ILE A 82 -22.87 -7.97 -3.43
C ILE A 82 -21.85 -7.13 -2.67
N VAL A 83 -21.87 -5.80 -2.82
CA VAL A 83 -20.88 -4.94 -2.13
C VAL A 83 -21.03 -5.01 -0.61
N LYS A 84 -22.25 -5.21 -0.10
CA LYS A 84 -22.51 -5.38 1.34
C LYS A 84 -22.11 -6.74 1.89
N ARG A 85 -21.96 -7.79 1.07
CA ARG A 85 -21.52 -9.12 1.56
C ARG A 85 -20.13 -9.07 2.18
N ARG A 86 -19.19 -8.33 1.57
CA ARG A 86 -17.82 -8.17 2.09
C ARG A 86 -17.69 -7.05 3.12
N ASN A 87 -18.54 -6.02 3.03
CA ASN A 87 -18.58 -4.91 3.99
C ASN A 87 -20.03 -4.50 4.27
N PRO A 88 -20.69 -5.04 5.32
CA PRO A 88 -22.08 -4.72 5.62
C PRO A 88 -22.36 -3.24 5.91
N SER A 89 -21.34 -2.47 6.28
CA SER A 89 -21.44 -1.04 6.57
C SER A 89 -21.37 -0.14 5.34
N VAL A 90 -20.93 -0.67 4.18
CA VAL A 90 -20.81 0.13 2.95
C VAL A 90 -22.17 0.63 2.47
N LYS A 91 -22.20 1.88 2.01
CA LYS A 91 -23.39 2.53 1.46
C LYS A 91 -23.36 2.50 -0.07
N PRO A 92 -24.22 1.72 -0.73
CA PRO A 92 -24.31 1.73 -2.18
C PRO A 92 -25.09 2.96 -2.65
N LEU A 93 -24.58 3.66 -3.67
CA LEU A 93 -25.22 4.81 -4.31
C LEU A 93 -25.54 4.50 -5.77
N LEU A 94 -26.68 4.98 -6.25
CA LEU A 94 -27.04 4.95 -7.67
C LEU A 94 -26.57 6.24 -8.32
N SER A 95 -25.58 6.16 -9.20
CA SER A 95 -25.12 7.33 -9.95
C SER A 95 -25.85 7.46 -11.28
N ILE A 96 -26.25 8.68 -11.61
CA ILE A 96 -27.06 9.03 -12.77
C ILE A 96 -26.24 9.93 -13.67
N TRP A 97 -26.25 9.61 -14.96
CA TRP A 97 -25.60 10.37 -16.01
C TRP A 97 -26.36 10.21 -17.32
N ASN A 98 -26.23 11.16 -18.26
CA ASN A 98 -26.89 11.05 -19.56
C ASN A 98 -26.11 11.75 -20.69
N GLY A 99 -24.77 11.85 -20.62
CA GLY A 99 -24.01 12.19 -21.83
C GLY A 99 -22.56 12.69 -21.78
N ILE A 100 -21.91 12.45 -22.93
CA ILE A 100 -20.49 12.37 -23.35
C ILE A 100 -19.45 13.17 -22.53
N SER A 101 -18.33 12.50 -22.20
CA SER A 101 -17.06 13.16 -21.86
C SER A 101 -16.59 13.92 -23.11
N ALA A 102 -16.23 15.20 -23.00
CA ALA A 102 -15.92 16.00 -24.19
C ALA A 102 -14.62 15.56 -24.96
N THR A 103 -14.14 14.33 -24.74
CA THR A 103 -13.18 13.61 -25.59
C THR A 103 -13.72 12.22 -25.96
N GLY A 104 -14.68 12.21 -26.89
CA GLY A 104 -14.78 11.18 -27.93
C GLY A 104 -15.28 9.78 -27.53
N LYS A 105 -16.62 9.66 -27.47
CA LYS A 105 -17.43 8.43 -27.44
C LYS A 105 -17.48 7.74 -26.08
N SER A 106 -18.70 7.42 -25.66
CA SER A 106 -18.97 6.79 -24.37
C SER A 106 -18.06 5.58 -24.17
N ILE A 107 -17.80 5.23 -22.92
CA ILE A 107 -17.15 3.97 -22.54
C ILE A 107 -17.96 2.74 -23.09
N ALA A 108 -19.10 2.97 -23.77
CA ALA A 108 -19.93 2.01 -24.49
C ALA A 108 -20.21 2.35 -25.99
N GLY A 109 -19.54 3.31 -26.63
CA GLY A 109 -19.70 3.62 -28.07
C GLY A 109 -21.03 4.25 -28.53
N GLU A 110 -22.02 4.48 -27.65
CA GLU A 110 -23.30 5.11 -28.01
C GLU A 110 -23.23 6.65 -28.05
N ASN A 111 -23.96 7.26 -29.00
CA ASN A 111 -24.17 8.70 -29.11
C ASN A 111 -25.09 9.17 -27.99
N VAL A 112 -24.57 9.93 -27.03
CA VAL A 112 -25.34 10.41 -25.88
C VAL A 112 -25.70 11.89 -26.02
N ASN A 113 -26.90 12.26 -25.54
CA ASN A 113 -27.53 13.55 -25.81
C ASN A 113 -27.60 14.43 -24.53
N ASP A 114 -26.64 15.34 -24.38
CA ASP A 114 -26.56 16.29 -23.25
C ASP A 114 -27.83 17.15 -23.07
N SER A 115 -28.62 17.33 -24.13
CA SER A 115 -29.86 18.12 -24.05
C SER A 115 -30.91 17.52 -23.12
N VAL A 116 -30.81 16.23 -22.76
CA VAL A 116 -31.82 15.61 -21.91
C VAL A 116 -31.74 16.11 -20.47
N LEU A 117 -30.53 16.28 -19.90
CA LEU A 117 -30.41 16.83 -18.53
C LEU A 117 -30.77 18.31 -18.49
N SER A 118 -30.32 19.10 -19.48
CA SER A 118 -30.72 20.50 -19.62
C SER A 118 -32.25 20.65 -19.77
N SER A 119 -32.86 19.81 -20.61
CA SER A 119 -34.32 19.79 -20.76
C SER A 119 -35.01 19.34 -19.47
N MET A 120 -34.48 18.33 -18.76
CA MET A 120 -35.03 17.85 -17.50
C MET A 120 -35.10 18.96 -16.45
N VAL A 121 -34.02 19.76 -16.30
CA VAL A 121 -34.00 20.83 -15.29
C VAL A 121 -34.82 22.06 -15.67
N SER A 122 -35.11 22.26 -16.97
CA SER A 122 -35.83 23.44 -17.49
C SER A 122 -37.27 23.61 -16.98
N ALA A 123 -37.95 22.54 -16.52
CA ALA A 123 -39.36 22.59 -16.15
C ALA A 123 -39.69 21.74 -14.93
N SER A 124 -40.52 22.28 -14.03
CA SER A 124 -40.90 21.62 -12.77
C SER A 124 -41.54 20.24 -12.95
N SER A 125 -42.38 20.06 -13.98
CA SER A 125 -42.98 18.75 -14.28
C SER A 125 -41.95 17.69 -14.67
N LYS A 126 -40.91 18.08 -15.43
CA LYS A 126 -39.83 17.19 -15.86
C LYS A 126 -38.91 16.84 -14.68
N ARG A 127 -38.53 17.84 -13.88
CA ARG A 127 -37.79 17.64 -12.62
C ARG A 127 -38.52 16.71 -11.67
N LYS A 128 -39.83 16.89 -11.50
CA LYS A 128 -40.66 16.00 -10.69
C LYS A 128 -40.63 14.55 -11.17
N SER A 129 -40.82 14.33 -12.48
CA SER A 129 -40.74 12.98 -13.08
C SER A 129 -39.39 12.31 -12.80
N PHE A 130 -38.31 13.07 -12.97
CA PHE A 130 -36.94 12.63 -12.68
C PHE A 130 -36.75 12.29 -11.20
N ILE A 131 -37.07 13.22 -10.30
CA ILE A 131 -36.94 13.06 -8.85
C ILE A 131 -37.72 11.83 -8.37
N ASP A 132 -39.00 11.73 -8.71
CA ASP A 132 -39.87 10.63 -8.26
C ASP A 132 -39.34 9.27 -8.76
N SER A 133 -38.93 9.20 -10.02
CA SER A 133 -38.37 7.97 -10.60
C SER A 133 -37.02 7.58 -9.99
N SER A 134 -36.18 8.55 -9.64
CA SER A 134 -34.86 8.32 -9.04
C SER A 134 -34.96 7.72 -7.63
N ILE A 135 -35.83 8.29 -6.79
CA ILE A 135 -36.11 7.82 -5.44
C ILE A 135 -36.71 6.42 -5.49
N LYS A 136 -37.74 6.22 -6.32
CA LYS A 136 -38.40 4.91 -6.50
C LYS A 136 -37.40 3.84 -6.94
N THR A 137 -36.52 4.16 -7.87
CA THR A 137 -35.51 3.24 -8.39
C THR A 137 -34.46 2.90 -7.33
N ALA A 138 -33.92 3.90 -6.64
CA ALA A 138 -32.94 3.70 -5.58
C ALA A 138 -33.49 2.76 -4.49
N ARG A 139 -34.73 3.00 -4.03
CA ARG A 139 -35.42 2.16 -3.05
C ARG A 139 -35.68 0.75 -3.56
N ARG A 140 -36.21 0.62 -4.79
CA ARG A 140 -36.53 -0.67 -5.42
C ARG A 140 -35.34 -1.63 -5.44
N TYR A 141 -34.13 -1.11 -5.66
CA TYR A 141 -32.92 -1.92 -5.79
C TYR A 141 -32.02 -1.90 -4.54
N GLY A 142 -32.45 -1.25 -3.45
CA GLY A 142 -31.72 -1.27 -2.17
C GLY A 142 -30.50 -0.33 -2.11
N PHE A 143 -30.45 0.69 -2.95
CA PHE A 143 -29.47 1.77 -2.84
C PHE A 143 -29.78 2.67 -1.63
N GLN A 144 -28.73 3.19 -1.00
CA GLN A 144 -28.81 4.09 0.17
C GLN A 144 -28.51 5.54 -0.18
N GLY A 145 -28.26 5.83 -1.46
CA GLY A 145 -28.12 7.19 -1.95
C GLY A 145 -28.20 7.29 -3.45
N ILE A 146 -28.28 8.53 -3.90
CA ILE A 146 -28.36 8.91 -5.30
C ILE A 146 -27.27 9.95 -5.56
N ASP A 147 -26.63 9.83 -6.71
CA ASP A 147 -25.53 10.67 -7.14
C ASP A 147 -25.83 11.23 -8.53
N LEU A 148 -25.81 12.54 -8.69
CA LEU A 148 -25.93 13.18 -10.01
C LEU A 148 -24.53 13.49 -10.56
N PHE A 149 -24.12 12.79 -11.62
CA PHE A 149 -22.86 13.07 -12.31
C PHE A 149 -23.10 14.01 -13.49
N TRP A 150 -23.08 15.33 -13.27
CA TRP A 150 -23.27 16.32 -14.32
C TRP A 150 -22.30 17.49 -14.19
N VAL A 151 -21.18 17.39 -14.91
CA VAL A 151 -20.04 18.33 -14.80
C VAL A 151 -19.90 19.27 -15.99
N TRP A 152 -20.85 19.31 -16.93
CA TRP A 152 -20.88 20.29 -18.03
C TRP A 152 -22.24 21.00 -18.21
N PRO A 153 -22.86 21.53 -17.13
CA PRO A 153 -24.04 22.38 -17.29
C PRO A 153 -23.67 23.68 -18.01
N ASN A 154 -24.56 24.18 -18.88
CA ASN A 154 -24.45 25.53 -19.41
C ASN A 154 -24.91 26.58 -18.37
N SER A 155 -24.77 27.87 -18.69
CA SER A 155 -25.13 28.98 -17.80
C SER A 155 -26.60 28.94 -17.34
N THR A 156 -27.53 28.57 -18.22
CA THR A 156 -28.96 28.41 -17.90
C THR A 156 -29.22 27.17 -17.04
N ASP A 157 -28.47 26.09 -17.24
CA ASP A 157 -28.60 24.87 -16.45
C ASP A 157 -28.18 25.09 -15.00
N LEU A 158 -27.12 25.90 -14.76
CA LEU A 158 -26.62 26.17 -13.41
C LEU A 158 -27.67 26.79 -12.49
N SER A 159 -28.50 27.71 -12.99
CA SER A 159 -29.58 28.29 -12.19
C SER A 159 -30.68 27.25 -11.89
N ASN A 160 -31.00 26.41 -12.87
CA ASN A 160 -32.02 25.37 -12.74
C ASN A 160 -31.58 24.18 -11.87
N ILE A 161 -30.28 23.86 -11.81
CA ILE A 161 -29.73 22.84 -10.90
C ILE A 161 -30.03 23.21 -9.44
N GLY A 162 -29.96 24.48 -9.08
CA GLY A 162 -30.28 24.92 -7.72
C GLY A 162 -31.71 24.56 -7.32
N VAL A 163 -32.65 24.82 -8.23
CA VAL A 163 -34.07 24.49 -8.05
C VAL A 163 -34.30 22.97 -8.01
N LEU A 164 -33.63 22.22 -8.89
CA LEU A 164 -33.67 20.77 -8.87
C LEU A 164 -33.24 20.22 -7.50
N LEU A 165 -32.13 20.71 -6.95
CA LEU A 165 -31.61 20.22 -5.67
C LEU A 165 -32.54 20.55 -4.49
N ASP A 166 -33.14 21.75 -4.48
CA ASP A 166 -34.11 22.14 -3.45
C ASP A 166 -35.35 21.21 -3.51
N GLU A 167 -35.90 20.97 -4.71
CA GLU A 167 -37.05 20.06 -4.93
C GLU A 167 -36.69 18.60 -4.59
N TRP A 168 -35.49 18.14 -4.97
CA TRP A 168 -35.05 16.76 -4.77
C TRP A 168 -34.82 16.45 -3.31
N ARG A 169 -34.17 17.34 -2.55
CA ARG A 169 -34.01 17.16 -1.11
C ARG A 169 -35.36 17.21 -0.40
N ALA A 170 -36.27 18.10 -0.80
CA ALA A 170 -37.63 18.13 -0.24
C ALA A 170 -38.38 16.80 -0.47
N ALA A 171 -38.29 16.23 -1.67
CA ALA A 171 -38.89 14.93 -1.99
C ALA A 171 -38.25 13.76 -1.22
N ILE A 172 -36.92 13.75 -1.08
CA ILE A 172 -36.22 12.76 -0.24
C ILE A 172 -36.65 12.89 1.22
N ASN A 173 -36.85 14.11 1.73
CA ASN A 173 -37.29 14.35 3.10
C ASN A 173 -38.71 13.82 3.34
N SER A 174 -39.61 13.97 2.37
CA SER A 174 -41.03 13.60 2.46
C SER A 174 -41.37 12.19 1.98
N GLU A 175 -40.42 11.44 1.41
CA GLU A 175 -40.65 10.08 0.96
C GLU A 175 -41.17 9.17 2.10
N GLN A 176 -42.08 8.25 1.78
CA GLN A 176 -42.50 7.22 2.72
C GLN A 176 -41.40 6.16 2.85
N ARG A 177 -40.91 5.95 4.07
CA ARG A 177 -39.81 5.00 4.38
C ARG A 177 -40.35 3.79 5.12
N GLN A 178 -39.81 2.62 4.79
CA GLN A 178 -40.04 1.40 5.56
C GLN A 178 -39.30 1.47 6.91
N PRO A 179 -39.76 0.77 7.95
CA PRO A 179 -39.04 0.70 9.23
C PRO A 179 -37.59 0.23 9.03
N GLY A 180 -36.63 1.00 9.56
CA GLY A 180 -35.19 0.73 9.43
C GLY A 180 -34.51 1.34 8.20
N GLU A 181 -35.25 1.97 7.28
CA GLU A 181 -34.66 2.70 6.16
C GLU A 181 -34.17 4.09 6.60
N SER A 182 -32.88 4.36 6.39
CA SER A 182 -32.32 5.71 6.50
C SER A 182 -32.78 6.58 5.34
N GLN A 183 -32.78 7.90 5.54
CA GLN A 183 -32.89 8.87 4.44
C GLN A 183 -31.84 8.58 3.35
N LEU A 184 -32.20 8.77 2.08
CA LEU A 184 -31.26 8.65 0.97
C LEU A 184 -30.19 9.73 1.05
N ILE A 185 -28.94 9.32 0.90
CA ILE A 185 -27.81 10.22 0.67
C ILE A 185 -27.98 10.85 -0.72
N LEU A 186 -27.76 12.16 -0.86
CA LEU A 186 -27.76 12.86 -2.15
C LEU A 186 -26.40 13.50 -2.39
N THR A 187 -25.76 13.16 -3.51
CA THR A 187 -24.45 13.70 -3.90
C THR A 187 -24.45 14.27 -5.30
N LEU A 188 -23.50 15.17 -5.56
CA LEU A 188 -23.37 15.86 -6.83
C LEU A 188 -21.92 15.87 -7.30
N ALA A 189 -21.68 15.51 -8.55
CA ALA A 189 -20.40 15.74 -9.22
C ALA A 189 -20.33 17.20 -9.66
N ILE A 190 -19.23 17.88 -9.33
CA ILE A 190 -19.01 19.27 -9.68
C ILE A 190 -17.67 19.44 -10.39
N ARG A 191 -17.56 20.44 -11.27
CA ARG A 191 -16.29 20.80 -11.91
C ARG A 191 -15.26 21.25 -10.88
N TYR A 192 -13.99 21.18 -11.27
CA TYR A 192 -12.91 21.74 -10.45
C TYR A 192 -13.07 23.25 -10.18
N LEU A 193 -13.68 24.00 -11.11
CA LEU A 193 -14.03 25.42 -10.91
C LEU A 193 -15.51 25.61 -10.58
N PRO A 194 -15.83 26.50 -9.63
CA PRO A 194 -17.21 26.85 -9.30
C PRO A 194 -17.87 27.80 -10.30
N THR A 195 -17.09 28.46 -11.18
CA THR A 195 -17.59 29.41 -12.17
C THR A 195 -17.36 28.87 -13.58
N ILE A 196 -18.39 28.91 -14.41
CA ILE A 196 -18.34 28.62 -15.84
C ILE A 196 -18.71 29.92 -16.55
N GLU A 197 -17.79 30.45 -17.35
CA GLU A 197 -17.91 31.79 -17.96
C GLU A 197 -18.20 32.87 -16.90
N MET A 198 -19.42 33.41 -16.87
CA MET A 198 -19.86 34.42 -15.89
C MET A 198 -20.83 33.87 -14.84
N VAL A 199 -21.19 32.59 -14.91
CA VAL A 199 -22.20 31.98 -14.02
C VAL A 199 -21.55 30.99 -13.07
N SER A 200 -21.84 31.14 -11.78
CA SER A 200 -21.37 30.21 -10.75
C SER A 200 -22.40 29.11 -10.48
N TYR A 201 -21.90 27.95 -10.04
CA TYR A 201 -22.75 26.93 -9.44
C TYR A 201 -23.61 27.52 -8.30
N PRO A 202 -24.82 26.98 -8.05
CA PRO A 202 -25.72 27.46 -7.01
C PRO A 202 -25.25 26.97 -5.63
N ILE A 203 -24.15 27.54 -5.13
CA ILE A 203 -23.43 27.08 -3.93
C ILE A 203 -24.34 26.98 -2.71
N ASP A 204 -25.24 27.94 -2.50
CA ASP A 204 -26.18 27.90 -1.37
C ASP A 204 -27.13 26.71 -1.45
N SER A 205 -27.67 26.41 -2.62
CA SER A 205 -28.53 25.24 -2.82
C SER A 205 -27.73 23.95 -2.62
N ILE A 206 -26.53 23.84 -3.22
CA ILE A 206 -25.63 22.69 -3.01
C ILE A 206 -25.37 22.49 -1.51
N ARG A 207 -24.92 23.54 -0.81
CA ARG A 207 -24.60 23.51 0.62
C ARG A 207 -25.77 23.01 1.47
N ARG A 208 -26.99 23.42 1.17
CA ARG A 208 -28.20 23.00 1.91
C ARG A 208 -28.65 21.58 1.56
N ASN A 209 -28.58 21.21 0.28
CA ASN A 209 -29.33 20.07 -0.24
C ASN A 209 -28.52 18.81 -0.49
N VAL A 210 -27.21 18.87 -0.77
CA VAL A 210 -26.41 17.65 -0.94
C VAL A 210 -25.72 17.27 0.36
N ASP A 211 -25.55 15.99 0.62
CA ASP A 211 -24.74 15.51 1.75
C ASP A 211 -23.27 15.92 1.53
N TRP A 212 -22.77 15.74 0.30
CA TRP A 212 -21.53 16.31 -0.18
C TRP A 212 -21.50 16.44 -1.71
N ALA A 213 -20.67 17.36 -2.18
CA ALA A 213 -20.28 17.43 -3.58
C ALA A 213 -18.88 16.81 -3.74
N HIS A 214 -18.65 16.14 -4.86
CA HIS A 214 -17.33 15.60 -5.18
C HIS A 214 -16.77 16.30 -6.41
N VAL A 215 -15.56 16.83 -6.26
CA VAL A 215 -14.90 17.66 -7.24
C VAL A 215 -14.19 16.78 -8.25
N VAL A 216 -14.60 16.85 -9.52
CA VAL A 216 -13.90 16.21 -10.63
C VAL A 216 -12.64 17.02 -10.93
N ALA A 217 -11.55 16.62 -10.27
CA ALA A 217 -10.27 17.32 -10.23
C ALA A 217 -9.21 16.64 -11.13
N TYR A 218 -9.63 16.28 -12.33
CA TYR A 218 -8.84 15.62 -13.35
C TYR A 218 -9.41 15.95 -14.73
N ASP A 219 -8.78 15.43 -15.79
CA ASP A 219 -9.10 15.67 -17.21
C ASP A 219 -8.94 17.14 -17.63
N TYR A 220 -7.96 17.82 -17.04
CA TYR A 220 -7.64 19.21 -17.33
C TYR A 220 -7.08 19.43 -18.74
N HIS A 221 -6.20 18.53 -19.17
CA HIS A 221 -5.52 18.54 -20.45
C HIS A 221 -5.69 17.20 -21.13
N LEU A 222 -6.07 17.20 -22.41
CA LEU A 222 -6.53 15.99 -23.11
C LEU A 222 -6.00 15.91 -24.54
N PRO A 223 -5.49 14.74 -24.97
CA PRO A 223 -4.79 14.59 -26.25
C PRO A 223 -5.68 14.70 -27.49
N THR A 224 -6.99 14.60 -27.33
CA THR A 224 -7.93 14.81 -28.44
C THR A 224 -8.32 16.29 -28.60
N ARG A 225 -7.90 17.18 -27.70
CA ARG A 225 -8.27 18.62 -27.73
C ARG A 225 -7.08 19.53 -27.92
N GLU A 226 -5.90 19.09 -27.53
CA GLU A 226 -4.69 19.91 -27.54
C GLU A 226 -3.60 19.20 -28.34
N ASN A 227 -2.65 19.99 -28.82
CA ASN A 227 -1.50 19.54 -29.61
C ASN A 227 -0.18 19.71 -28.83
N PHE A 228 -0.25 19.69 -27.49
CA PHE A 228 0.90 19.75 -26.61
C PHE A 228 0.65 18.89 -25.37
N THR A 229 1.70 18.28 -24.81
CA THR A 229 1.58 17.44 -23.61
C THR A 229 1.07 18.26 -22.42
N GLY A 230 0.11 17.73 -21.68
CA GLY A 230 -0.50 18.44 -20.56
C GLY A 230 -0.80 17.54 -19.37
N LEU A 231 -0.80 18.13 -18.18
CA LEU A 231 -1.04 17.42 -16.93
C LEU A 231 -2.55 17.29 -16.66
N HIS A 232 -3.12 16.10 -16.83
CA HIS A 232 -4.57 15.93 -16.71
C HIS A 232 -5.08 16.09 -15.27
N ALA A 233 -4.25 15.87 -14.25
CA ALA A 233 -4.68 15.83 -12.84
C ALA A 233 -3.71 16.53 -11.86
N ALA A 234 -3.07 17.62 -12.27
CA ALA A 234 -2.12 18.34 -11.42
C ALA A 234 -2.76 18.84 -10.11
N LEU A 235 -2.14 18.53 -8.95
CA LEU A 235 -2.57 19.09 -7.66
C LEU A 235 -2.23 20.58 -7.58
N TYR A 236 -1.01 20.92 -7.98
CA TYR A 236 -0.49 22.29 -8.04
C TYR A 236 0.01 22.59 -9.44
N ASN A 237 -0.04 23.85 -9.85
CA ASN A 237 0.63 24.33 -11.05
C ASN A 237 1.07 25.79 -10.82
N PRO A 238 2.37 26.06 -10.63
CA PRO A 238 2.86 27.42 -10.39
C PRO A 238 2.62 28.40 -11.53
N SER A 239 2.42 27.89 -12.75
CA SER A 239 2.34 28.70 -13.98
C SER A 239 0.92 28.82 -14.52
N SER A 240 -0.07 28.17 -13.90
CA SER A 240 -1.46 28.17 -14.40
C SER A 240 -2.47 27.89 -13.28
N ASN A 241 -3.66 28.49 -13.41
CA ASN A 241 -4.79 28.22 -12.52
C ASN A 241 -5.50 26.89 -12.82
N VAL A 242 -5.06 26.16 -13.84
CA VAL A 242 -5.57 24.83 -14.19
C VAL A 242 -4.88 23.78 -13.30
N ASN A 243 -5.37 23.67 -12.06
CA ASN A 243 -4.93 22.67 -11.09
C ASN A 243 -5.97 22.50 -9.96
N THR A 244 -5.84 21.40 -9.21
CA THR A 244 -6.77 21.05 -8.13
C THR A 244 -6.77 22.06 -6.97
N ASP A 245 -5.60 22.52 -6.51
CA ASP A 245 -5.53 23.45 -5.36
C ASP A 245 -6.24 24.77 -5.66
N PHE A 246 -6.02 25.32 -6.85
CA PHE A 246 -6.70 26.53 -7.29
C PHE A 246 -8.22 26.33 -7.30
N GLY A 247 -8.71 25.24 -7.91
CA GLY A 247 -10.13 24.93 -7.95
C GLY A 247 -10.77 24.77 -6.57
N ILE A 248 -10.12 24.03 -5.68
CA ILE A 248 -10.59 23.86 -4.30
C ILE A 248 -10.63 25.20 -3.56
N ARG A 249 -9.58 26.02 -3.68
CA ARG A 249 -9.58 27.37 -3.08
C ARG A 249 -10.72 28.24 -3.59
N GLU A 250 -11.03 28.19 -4.88
CA GLU A 250 -12.16 28.94 -5.43
C GLU A 250 -13.51 28.48 -4.89
N TRP A 251 -13.73 27.17 -4.76
CA TRP A 251 -14.94 26.63 -4.13
C TRP A 251 -15.07 27.10 -2.66
N LEU A 252 -13.98 27.06 -1.90
CA LEU A 252 -13.96 27.51 -0.50
C LEU A 252 -14.19 29.02 -0.39
N ASN A 253 -13.53 29.81 -1.23
CA ASN A 253 -13.64 31.28 -1.27
C ASN A 253 -15.07 31.74 -1.58
N LYS A 254 -15.80 30.98 -2.40
CA LYS A 254 -17.23 31.25 -2.69
C LYS A 254 -18.19 30.67 -1.65
N GLY A 255 -17.70 30.16 -0.52
CA GLY A 255 -18.52 29.80 0.64
C GLY A 255 -18.95 28.33 0.71
N MET A 256 -18.41 27.46 -0.14
CA MET A 256 -18.61 26.02 0.02
C MET A 256 -17.81 25.52 1.23
N PRO A 257 -18.42 24.86 2.23
CA PRO A 257 -17.67 24.38 3.38
C PRO A 257 -16.80 23.18 3.00
N PRO A 258 -15.56 23.08 3.52
CA PRO A 258 -14.69 21.92 3.27
C PRO A 258 -15.34 20.63 3.77
N SER A 259 -16.19 20.73 4.80
CA SER A 259 -16.98 19.62 5.35
C SER A 259 -18.04 19.04 4.40
N LYS A 260 -18.21 19.60 3.18
CA LYS A 260 -19.11 19.11 2.14
C LYS A 260 -18.39 18.84 0.81
N LEU A 261 -17.06 18.84 0.81
CA LEU A 261 -16.26 18.60 -0.38
C LEU A 261 -15.48 17.30 -0.28
N VAL A 262 -15.58 16.50 -1.34
CA VAL A 262 -14.85 15.25 -1.54
C VAL A 262 -13.95 15.42 -2.76
N LEU A 263 -12.68 15.04 -2.65
CA LEU A 263 -11.73 15.15 -3.76
C LEU A 263 -11.87 13.98 -4.74
N GLY A 264 -12.05 14.24 -6.03
CA GLY A 264 -11.99 13.22 -7.07
C GLY A 264 -10.55 12.76 -7.30
N LEU A 265 -10.32 11.45 -7.36
CA LEU A 265 -9.02 10.84 -7.66
C LEU A 265 -9.10 10.03 -8.96
N PRO A 266 -8.33 10.37 -10.01
CA PRO A 266 -8.32 9.60 -11.24
C PRO A 266 -7.44 8.36 -11.07
N TYR A 267 -8.00 7.18 -11.33
CA TYR A 267 -7.23 5.95 -11.48
C TYR A 267 -6.94 5.71 -12.96
N HIS A 268 -6.63 6.76 -13.70
CA HIS A 268 -6.32 6.72 -15.12
C HIS A 268 -5.36 7.86 -15.46
N GLY A 269 -4.88 7.86 -16.68
CA GLY A 269 -4.02 8.88 -17.25
C GLY A 269 -4.24 9.02 -18.75
N TYR A 270 -3.42 9.85 -19.38
CA TYR A 270 -3.50 10.10 -20.81
C TYR A 270 -2.13 9.99 -21.48
N ALA A 271 -2.09 9.25 -22.58
CA ALA A 271 -0.94 9.06 -23.44
C ALA A 271 -1.03 9.96 -24.68
N TRP A 272 0.07 10.65 -24.95
CA TRP A 272 0.26 11.64 -26.00
C TRP A 272 1.34 11.17 -26.96
N LYS A 273 1.14 11.40 -28.25
CA LYS A 273 2.16 11.13 -29.27
C LYS A 273 3.05 12.36 -29.46
N LEU A 274 4.30 12.30 -29.00
CA LEU A 274 5.25 13.39 -29.16
C LEU A 274 5.56 13.65 -30.65
N VAL A 275 5.74 14.92 -31.01
CA VAL A 275 6.22 15.29 -32.36
C VAL A 275 7.72 15.01 -32.50
N SER A 276 8.48 15.21 -31.42
CA SER A 276 9.93 14.98 -31.38
C SER A 276 10.32 14.26 -30.10
N SER A 277 11.22 13.28 -30.20
CA SER A 277 11.77 12.58 -29.03
C SER A 277 12.70 13.45 -28.19
N GLN A 278 13.19 14.56 -28.75
CA GLN A 278 14.08 15.51 -28.08
C GLN A 278 13.32 16.55 -27.24
N ASP A 279 12.01 16.69 -27.45
CA ASP A 279 11.14 17.57 -26.68
C ASP A 279 10.06 16.75 -25.99
N ASN A 280 10.27 16.46 -24.71
CA ASN A 280 9.44 15.59 -23.90
C ASN A 280 9.05 16.24 -22.55
N ALA A 281 9.22 17.56 -22.46
CA ALA A 281 8.81 18.34 -21.29
C ALA A 281 7.27 18.41 -21.16
N ILE A 282 6.80 18.97 -20.05
CA ILE A 282 5.41 19.38 -19.93
C ILE A 282 5.20 20.57 -20.87
N GLY A 283 4.18 20.51 -21.73
CA GLY A 283 3.93 21.50 -22.79
C GLY A 283 4.67 21.22 -24.10
N ALA A 284 5.35 20.07 -24.22
CA ALA A 284 6.03 19.68 -25.45
C ALA A 284 5.03 19.46 -26.61
N PRO A 285 5.37 19.81 -27.86
CA PRO A 285 4.49 19.59 -29.01
C PRO A 285 4.11 18.10 -29.18
N ALA A 286 2.80 17.86 -29.33
CA ALA A 286 2.20 16.55 -29.50
C ALA A 286 1.30 16.52 -30.74
N SER A 287 1.28 15.37 -31.42
CA SER A 287 0.49 15.14 -32.64
C SER A 287 -0.91 14.55 -32.36
N GLY A 288 -1.24 14.31 -31.09
CA GLY A 288 -2.54 13.80 -30.65
C GLY A 288 -2.44 12.61 -29.69
N PRO A 289 -3.50 11.78 -29.59
CA PRO A 289 -3.53 10.64 -28.67
C PRO A 289 -2.57 9.52 -29.08
N ALA A 290 -2.06 8.81 -28.08
CA ALA A 290 -1.25 7.59 -28.24
C ALA A 290 -1.87 6.41 -27.49
N VAL A 291 -1.47 5.19 -27.85
CA VAL A 291 -1.94 3.91 -27.28
C VAL A 291 -3.41 3.61 -27.58
N ASN A 292 -4.34 4.40 -27.06
CA ASN A 292 -5.77 4.26 -27.30
C ASN A 292 -6.32 5.39 -28.20
N ILE A 293 -7.52 5.21 -28.74
CA ILE A 293 -8.12 6.14 -29.71
C ILE A 293 -8.29 7.57 -29.17
N ASP A 294 -8.53 7.70 -27.88
CA ASP A 294 -8.68 8.97 -27.15
C ASP A 294 -7.48 9.27 -26.24
N GLY A 295 -6.46 8.40 -26.26
CA GLY A 295 -5.27 8.49 -25.42
C GLY A 295 -5.50 8.07 -23.96
N SER A 296 -6.72 7.77 -23.52
CA SER A 296 -6.99 7.41 -22.13
C SER A 296 -6.37 6.06 -21.79
N MET A 297 -5.86 5.90 -20.57
CA MET A 297 -5.32 4.63 -20.08
C MET A 297 -5.65 4.45 -18.60
N GLY A 298 -6.28 3.34 -18.23
CA GLY A 298 -6.46 2.98 -16.81
C GLY A 298 -5.11 2.76 -16.11
N TYR A 299 -5.00 3.08 -14.82
CA TYR A 299 -3.74 2.95 -14.08
C TYR A 299 -3.13 1.55 -14.20
N LYS A 300 -3.92 0.48 -14.07
CA LYS A 300 -3.49 -0.92 -14.31
C LYS A 300 -2.87 -1.10 -15.70
N ALA A 301 -3.48 -0.53 -16.74
CA ALA A 301 -2.96 -0.60 -18.10
C ALA A 301 -1.67 0.20 -18.27
N ILE A 302 -1.54 1.35 -17.60
CA ILE A 302 -0.29 2.13 -17.55
C ILE A 302 0.80 1.33 -16.85
N LYS A 303 0.50 0.66 -15.74
CA LYS A 303 1.47 -0.20 -15.05
C LYS A 303 1.90 -1.39 -15.91
N SER A 304 0.98 -2.03 -16.64
CA SER A 304 1.32 -3.03 -17.66
C SER A 304 2.22 -2.45 -18.74
N TYR A 305 1.84 -1.30 -19.32
CA TYR A 305 2.62 -0.62 -20.35
C TYR A 305 4.06 -0.33 -19.89
N ILE A 306 4.25 0.14 -18.65
CA ILE A 306 5.57 0.39 -18.06
C ILE A 306 6.38 -0.92 -17.93
N ARG A 307 5.75 -2.03 -17.55
CA ARG A 307 6.41 -3.34 -17.44
C ARG A 307 6.79 -3.89 -18.82
N ASP A 308 5.86 -3.83 -19.78
CA ASP A 308 6.00 -4.34 -21.14
C ASP A 308 7.08 -3.58 -21.95
N TYR A 309 7.20 -2.26 -21.75
CA TYR A 309 8.16 -1.44 -22.50
C TYR A 309 9.64 -1.73 -22.12
N GLY A 310 9.91 -2.30 -20.94
CA GLY A 310 11.26 -2.66 -20.49
C GLY A 310 12.04 -1.51 -19.85
N TYR A 311 13.39 -1.64 -19.78
CA TYR A 311 14.29 -0.79 -18.98
C TYR A 311 14.32 0.72 -19.34
N GLY A 312 13.64 1.16 -20.41
CA GLY A 312 13.67 2.56 -20.88
C GLY A 312 12.49 3.43 -20.43
N ALA A 313 11.41 2.85 -19.90
CA ALA A 313 10.21 3.59 -19.50
C ALA A 313 10.08 3.60 -17.97
N THR A 314 10.62 4.61 -17.30
CA THR A 314 10.47 4.80 -15.85
C THR A 314 9.45 5.87 -15.56
N SER A 315 8.47 5.56 -14.69
CA SER A 315 7.62 6.61 -14.14
C SER A 315 8.44 7.50 -13.20
N VAL A 316 8.30 8.81 -13.37
CA VAL A 316 8.94 9.83 -12.55
C VAL A 316 7.86 10.61 -11.82
N TYR A 317 7.95 10.61 -10.49
CA TYR A 317 7.14 11.48 -9.66
C TYR A 317 7.62 12.93 -9.75
N ASN A 318 6.72 13.83 -10.10
CA ASN A 318 6.98 15.26 -10.15
C ASN A 318 6.38 15.95 -8.92
N ALA A 319 7.23 16.33 -7.96
CA ALA A 319 6.80 16.95 -6.71
C ALA A 319 6.23 18.37 -6.88
N THR A 320 6.59 19.09 -7.95
CA THR A 320 6.09 20.45 -8.20
C THR A 320 4.60 20.44 -8.54
N TYR A 321 4.16 19.47 -9.35
CA TYR A 321 2.77 19.35 -9.79
C TYR A 321 1.98 18.26 -9.03
N VAL A 322 2.70 17.38 -8.32
CA VAL A 322 2.18 16.21 -7.60
C VAL A 322 1.42 15.29 -8.54
N VAL A 323 2.17 14.74 -9.49
CA VAL A 323 1.71 13.81 -10.53
C VAL A 323 2.86 12.90 -10.96
N ASN A 324 2.55 11.82 -11.67
CA ASN A 324 3.52 10.94 -12.28
C ASN A 324 3.57 11.14 -13.80
N LEU A 325 4.78 11.07 -14.34
CA LEU A 325 5.05 11.17 -15.77
C LEU A 325 5.78 9.93 -16.24
N LEU A 326 5.47 9.48 -17.45
CA LEU A 326 6.23 8.47 -18.17
C LEU A 326 6.56 9.04 -19.55
N THR A 327 7.83 8.99 -19.94
CA THR A 327 8.26 9.46 -21.25
C THR A 327 9.05 8.37 -21.95
N THR A 328 8.66 8.06 -23.17
CA THR A 328 9.41 7.27 -24.13
C THR A 328 9.77 8.18 -25.32
N PRO A 329 10.59 7.73 -26.29
CA PRO A 329 10.94 8.56 -27.44
C PRO A 329 9.74 9.10 -28.25
N THR A 330 8.60 8.42 -28.23
CA THR A 330 7.42 8.82 -29.04
C THR A 330 6.16 9.03 -28.22
N ILE A 331 6.14 8.61 -26.96
CA ILE A 331 4.95 8.63 -26.12
C ILE A 331 5.25 9.33 -24.80
N TRP A 332 4.32 10.20 -24.41
CA TRP A 332 4.35 10.88 -23.12
C TRP A 332 3.05 10.57 -22.38
N ILE A 333 3.12 10.12 -21.13
CA ILE A 333 1.96 9.73 -20.33
C ILE A 333 1.97 10.47 -19.01
N ASN A 334 0.85 11.09 -18.64
CA ASN A 334 0.63 11.62 -17.29
C ASN A 334 -0.47 10.84 -16.57
N PHE A 335 -0.24 10.50 -15.30
CA PHE A 335 -1.15 9.77 -14.43
C PHE A 335 -0.83 10.01 -12.94
N ASP A 336 -1.62 9.45 -12.04
CA ASP A 336 -1.34 9.42 -10.60
C ASP A 336 -0.83 8.03 -10.18
N ASP A 337 0.37 7.94 -9.59
CA ASP A 337 0.87 6.71 -8.93
C ASP A 337 0.71 6.80 -7.39
N VAL A 338 1.16 5.76 -6.67
CA VAL A 338 0.98 5.57 -5.23
C VAL A 338 1.41 6.79 -4.41
N GLU A 339 2.59 7.36 -4.70
CA GLU A 339 3.11 8.55 -4.02
C GLU A 339 2.27 9.80 -4.27
N THR A 340 1.74 9.96 -5.49
CA THR A 340 0.83 11.05 -5.84
C THR A 340 -0.50 10.92 -5.08
N ILE A 341 -1.08 9.72 -5.01
CA ILE A 341 -2.29 9.48 -4.22
C ILE A 341 -2.05 9.78 -2.74
N LYS A 342 -0.92 9.38 -2.16
CA LYS A 342 -0.57 9.68 -0.76
C LYS A 342 -0.42 11.19 -0.52
N ALA A 343 0.18 11.91 -1.45
CA ALA A 343 0.32 13.37 -1.37
C ALA A 343 -1.04 14.07 -1.48
N LYS A 344 -1.91 13.67 -2.43
CA LYS A 344 -3.28 14.18 -2.56
C LYS A 344 -4.13 13.88 -1.31
N MET A 345 -3.94 12.73 -0.67
CA MET A 345 -4.60 12.45 0.61
C MET A 345 -4.08 13.28 1.79
N SER A 346 -2.81 13.68 1.77
CA SER A 346 -2.27 14.64 2.74
C SER A 346 -2.90 16.01 2.54
N TYR A 347 -3.08 16.42 1.28
CA TYR A 347 -3.80 17.65 0.92
C TYR A 347 -5.28 17.63 1.37
N VAL A 348 -6.01 16.52 1.15
CA VAL A 348 -7.39 16.34 1.64
C VAL A 348 -7.51 16.65 3.13
N LYS A 349 -6.54 16.18 3.92
CA LYS A 349 -6.49 16.42 5.37
C LYS A 349 -6.14 17.86 5.71
N GLU A 350 -5.15 18.43 5.04
CA GLU A 350 -4.73 19.82 5.23
C GLU A 350 -5.90 20.79 4.99
N LYS A 351 -6.62 20.60 3.89
CA LYS A 351 -7.80 21.41 3.53
C LYS A 351 -9.07 21.01 4.29
N LYS A 352 -9.01 20.01 5.17
CA LYS A 352 -10.14 19.50 5.96
C LYS A 352 -11.33 19.05 5.09
N LEU A 353 -11.03 18.56 3.90
CA LEU A 353 -12.03 17.93 3.04
C LEU A 353 -12.47 16.60 3.67
N ILE A 354 -13.71 16.18 3.43
CA ILE A 354 -14.28 15.02 4.12
C ILE A 354 -13.91 13.69 3.51
N GLY A 355 -13.16 13.66 2.40
CA GLY A 355 -12.72 12.40 1.81
C GLY A 355 -12.36 12.47 0.33
N PHE A 356 -12.41 11.32 -0.31
CA PHE A 356 -12.11 11.15 -1.74
C PHE A 356 -13.15 10.29 -2.46
N LYS A 357 -13.24 10.45 -3.79
CA LYS A 357 -14.01 9.58 -4.68
C LYS A 357 -13.14 9.15 -5.86
N ALA A 358 -12.86 7.84 -5.95
CA ALA A 358 -12.02 7.28 -7.01
C ALA A 358 -12.79 7.06 -8.32
N PHE A 359 -12.18 7.41 -9.45
CA PHE A 359 -12.72 7.24 -10.79
C PHE A 359 -11.69 6.56 -11.72
N GLN A 360 -11.82 5.28 -12.06
CA GLN A 360 -12.79 4.30 -11.56
C GLN A 360 -12.08 3.08 -10.99
N LEU A 361 -12.78 2.30 -10.16
CA LEU A 361 -12.18 1.22 -9.38
C LEU A 361 -11.58 0.10 -10.22
N SER A 362 -12.16 -0.20 -11.38
CA SER A 362 -11.65 -1.22 -12.30
C SER A 362 -10.25 -0.90 -12.86
N ASN A 363 -9.84 0.37 -12.82
CA ASN A 363 -8.54 0.78 -13.32
C ASN A 363 -7.42 0.65 -12.29
N ASP A 364 -7.72 0.38 -11.02
CA ASP A 364 -6.70 0.19 -10.00
C ASP A 364 -5.90 -1.11 -10.24
N ASP A 365 -4.60 -1.12 -9.96
CA ASP A 365 -3.77 -2.33 -10.05
C ASP A 365 -3.76 -3.02 -8.68
N ASN A 366 -4.57 -4.08 -8.55
CA ASN A 366 -4.66 -4.88 -7.33
C ASN A 366 -4.97 -4.04 -6.07
N TRP A 367 -5.79 -2.99 -6.20
CA TRP A 367 -6.18 -2.06 -5.12
C TRP A 367 -5.03 -1.24 -4.52
N VAL A 368 -3.91 -1.07 -5.23
CA VAL A 368 -2.74 -0.37 -4.68
C VAL A 368 -3.02 1.11 -4.45
N LEU A 369 -3.71 1.79 -5.38
CA LEU A 369 -4.09 3.20 -5.22
C LEU A 369 -5.15 3.36 -4.13
N SER A 370 -6.12 2.45 -4.08
CA SER A 370 -7.17 2.43 -3.06
C SER A 370 -6.59 2.24 -1.66
N ARG A 371 -5.62 1.34 -1.47
CA ARG A 371 -4.91 1.16 -0.19
C ARG A 371 -4.05 2.36 0.16
N ALA A 372 -3.33 2.92 -0.82
CA ALA A 372 -2.52 4.12 -0.62
C ALA A 372 -3.37 5.30 -0.13
N ALA A 373 -4.60 5.43 -0.64
CA ALA A 373 -5.53 6.46 -0.20
C ALA A 373 -6.00 6.28 1.26
N GLN A 374 -5.92 5.06 1.82
CA GLN A 374 -6.23 4.79 3.23
C GLN A 374 -5.05 5.03 4.17
N GLU A 375 -3.84 4.65 3.78
CA GLU A 375 -2.65 4.65 4.65
C GLU A 375 -2.29 6.03 5.22
N GLY A 376 -2.67 7.12 4.54
CA GLY A 376 -2.52 8.47 5.07
C GLY A 376 -3.11 8.64 6.47
N GLU A 377 -4.15 7.87 6.83
CA GLU A 377 -4.80 7.80 8.15
C GLU A 377 -3.90 7.27 9.26
N ASN A 378 -3.21 6.15 9.02
CA ASN A 378 -2.42 5.48 10.05
C ASN A 378 -1.17 6.27 10.45
N GLN A 379 -0.57 7.02 9.52
CA GLN A 379 0.63 7.78 9.77
C GLN A 379 0.35 9.06 10.58
N ALA A 380 -0.78 9.74 10.31
CA ALA A 380 -1.23 10.90 11.08
C ALA A 380 -1.68 10.52 12.50
N ASN A 381 -2.43 9.42 12.65
CA ASN A 381 -2.87 8.92 13.96
C ASN A 381 -1.67 8.49 14.82
N LYS A 382 -0.64 7.85 14.22
CA LYS A 382 0.63 7.56 14.91
C LYS A 382 1.34 8.83 15.36
N GLN A 383 1.43 9.86 14.52
CA GLN A 383 2.06 11.13 14.88
C GLN A 383 1.31 11.88 15.99
N GLN A 384 -0.02 11.80 16.03
CA GLN A 384 -0.84 12.45 17.06
C GLN A 384 -0.78 11.69 18.41
N LEU A 385 -0.74 10.36 18.38
CA LEU A 385 -0.46 9.51 19.55
C LEU A 385 0.93 9.78 20.13
N LEU A 386 1.96 9.93 19.28
CA LEU A 386 3.32 10.25 19.71
C LEU A 386 3.40 11.61 20.43
N LYS A 387 2.65 12.62 19.97
CA LYS A 387 2.57 13.95 20.62
C LYS A 387 1.97 13.90 22.03
N ILE A 388 1.17 12.89 22.35
CA ILE A 388 0.58 12.69 23.69
C ILE A 388 1.50 11.80 24.54
N ILE A 389 2.02 10.71 23.98
CA ILE A 389 2.80 9.72 24.72
C ILE A 389 4.14 10.30 25.20
N LEU A 390 4.82 11.11 24.38
CA LEU A 390 6.12 11.70 24.73
C LEU A 390 6.09 12.59 25.99
N PRO A 391 5.20 13.60 26.10
CA PRO A 391 5.14 14.43 27.30
C PRO A 391 4.66 13.66 28.53
N VAL A 392 3.70 12.74 28.39
CA VAL A 392 3.24 11.90 29.51
C VAL A 392 4.36 11.01 30.04
N SER A 393 5.13 10.39 29.14
CA SER A 393 6.27 9.55 29.50
C SER A 393 7.35 10.36 30.24
N LEU A 394 7.61 11.59 29.79
CA LEU A 394 8.57 12.49 30.43
C LEU A 394 8.14 12.89 31.85
N ILE A 395 6.86 13.19 32.06
CA ILE A 395 6.30 13.52 33.37
C ILE A 395 6.42 12.33 34.33
N VAL A 396 6.11 11.11 33.86
CA VAL A 396 6.23 9.89 34.67
C VAL A 396 7.69 9.63 35.06
N ILE A 397 8.63 9.78 34.12
CA ILE A 397 10.07 9.62 34.40
C ILE A 397 10.54 10.64 35.43
N LEU A 398 10.11 11.91 35.32
CA LEU A 398 10.43 12.96 36.30
C LEU A 398 9.84 12.65 37.68
N ALA A 399 8.59 12.19 37.74
CA ALA A 399 7.95 11.81 39.01
C ALA A 399 8.68 10.63 39.67
N VAL A 400 9.06 9.61 38.91
CA VAL A 400 9.84 8.46 39.40
C VAL A 400 11.23 8.89 39.85
N ALA A 401 11.90 9.77 39.11
CA ALA A 401 13.21 10.31 39.49
C ALA A 401 13.15 11.14 40.78
N ILE A 402 12.11 11.96 40.96
CA ILE A 402 11.86 12.73 42.18
C ILE A 402 11.57 11.78 43.35
N LEU A 403 10.70 10.78 43.16
CA LEU A 403 10.40 9.78 44.20
C LEU A 403 11.64 8.98 44.59
N TYR A 404 12.47 8.59 43.62
CA TYR A 404 13.74 7.92 43.85
C TYR A 404 14.72 8.83 44.61
N TYR A 405 14.82 10.11 44.22
CA TYR A 405 15.66 11.10 44.91
C TYR A 405 15.20 11.31 46.36
N LEU A 406 13.90 11.48 46.60
CA LEU A 406 13.33 11.64 47.94
C LEU A 406 13.52 10.38 48.81
N ARG A 407 13.36 9.17 48.22
CA ARG A 407 13.69 7.90 48.91
C ARG A 407 15.16 7.80 49.23
N ARG A 408 16.05 8.14 48.30
CA ARG A 408 17.51 8.12 48.51
C ARG A 408 17.93 9.12 49.59
N ARG A 409 17.31 10.29 49.63
CA ARG A 409 17.57 11.32 50.65
C ARG A 409 17.11 10.87 52.05
N LYS A 410 15.98 10.16 52.13
CA LYS A 410 15.49 9.54 53.36
C LYS A 410 16.36 8.37 53.82
N VAL A 411 16.81 7.52 52.89
CA VAL A 411 17.75 6.43 53.19
C VAL A 411 19.13 6.97 53.55
N GLN A 412 19.60 8.09 52.97
CA GLN A 412 20.85 8.73 53.38
C GLN A 412 20.77 9.38 54.77
N SER A 413 19.62 9.93 55.18
CA SER A 413 19.43 10.39 56.57
C SER A 413 19.32 9.22 57.57
N GLU A 414 18.89 8.04 57.11
CA GLU A 414 18.85 6.82 57.93
C GLU A 414 20.16 6.01 57.87
N ALA A 415 21.02 6.21 56.86
CA ALA A 415 22.30 5.50 56.65
C ALA A 415 23.53 6.24 57.21
N GLU A 416 23.37 7.47 57.73
CA GLU A 416 24.40 8.15 58.53
C GLU A 416 24.42 7.64 59.99
N MET A 417 23.50 6.72 60.32
CA MET A 417 23.45 5.95 61.55
C MET A 417 23.44 4.47 61.12
N VAL A 418 24.47 3.69 61.43
CA VAL A 418 24.73 2.30 60.96
C VAL A 418 25.57 2.21 59.68
N LEU A 419 26.85 2.57 59.79
CA LEU A 419 27.90 2.06 58.91
C LEU A 419 29.13 1.64 59.74
N THR A 420 29.04 0.48 60.38
CA THR A 420 30.22 -0.28 60.77
C THR A 420 30.06 -1.74 60.32
N SER A 421 31.03 -2.16 59.52
CA SER A 421 31.48 -3.54 59.31
C SER A 421 30.71 -4.46 58.32
N ILE A 422 31.41 -4.75 57.20
CA ILE A 422 31.63 -6.07 56.53
C ILE A 422 31.38 -6.07 55.00
N PRO A 423 32.27 -6.71 54.20
CA PRO A 423 32.44 -6.48 52.76
C PRO A 423 31.59 -7.39 51.85
N SER A 424 31.49 -6.96 50.59
CA SER A 424 30.71 -7.50 49.48
C SER A 424 31.15 -8.90 48.99
N PRO A 425 30.21 -9.82 48.66
CA PRO A 425 30.50 -10.97 47.82
C PRO A 425 30.32 -10.62 46.33
N ARG A 426 31.24 -11.18 45.54
CA ARG A 426 31.29 -11.17 44.07
C ARG A 426 29.99 -11.73 43.47
N ILE A 427 29.41 -11.00 42.53
CA ILE A 427 28.33 -11.51 41.66
C ILE A 427 29.00 -12.24 40.49
N ASN A 428 28.76 -13.55 40.42
CA ASN A 428 29.06 -14.38 39.26
C ASN A 428 28.18 -13.96 38.06
N ALA A 429 28.76 -13.96 36.87
CA ALA A 429 28.07 -13.74 35.60
C ALA A 429 26.96 -14.79 35.38
N PRO A 430 25.82 -14.45 34.75
CA PRO A 430 24.78 -15.42 34.47
C PRO A 430 25.18 -16.33 33.30
N ALA A 431 24.80 -17.59 33.48
CA ALA A 431 24.91 -18.75 32.62
C ALA A 431 24.96 -18.48 31.11
N ALA A 432 25.99 -19.00 30.45
CA ALA A 432 25.93 -19.35 29.04
C ALA A 432 24.80 -20.38 28.85
N GLU A 433 23.90 -20.13 27.90
CA GLU A 433 22.98 -21.16 27.41
C GLU A 433 23.84 -22.35 26.92
N ASN A 434 23.78 -23.49 27.62
CA ASN A 434 24.56 -24.68 27.28
C ASN A 434 24.02 -25.32 25.99
N PHE A 435 24.49 -24.83 24.84
CA PHE A 435 24.49 -25.61 23.60
C PHE A 435 25.44 -26.79 23.85
N GLY A 436 24.93 -28.02 23.82
CA GLY A 436 25.69 -29.23 24.17
C GLY A 436 26.97 -29.47 23.35
N SER A 437 27.60 -30.63 23.54
CA SER A 437 28.90 -31.03 22.95
C SER A 437 29.06 -30.85 21.43
N ASP A 438 27.97 -30.61 20.69
CA ASP A 438 27.94 -30.47 19.23
C ASP A 438 28.33 -29.06 18.71
N ALA A 439 28.41 -28.04 19.58
CA ALA A 439 28.83 -26.69 19.21
C ALA A 439 30.33 -26.41 19.47
N SER A 440 31.12 -27.45 19.78
CA SER A 440 32.52 -27.35 20.23
C SER A 440 33.48 -26.65 19.26
N HIS A 441 33.12 -26.57 17.97
CA HIS A 441 33.93 -25.92 16.92
C HIS A 441 33.56 -24.44 16.65
N LEU A 442 32.47 -23.92 17.24
CA LEU A 442 32.06 -22.52 17.07
C LEU A 442 32.69 -21.62 18.14
N GLN A 443 33.21 -20.47 17.72
CA GLN A 443 33.80 -19.51 18.65
C GLN A 443 32.71 -18.65 19.32
N VAL A 444 32.77 -18.53 20.65
CA VAL A 444 31.96 -17.55 21.39
C VAL A 444 32.69 -16.21 21.39
N PHE A 445 32.10 -15.21 20.74
CA PHE A 445 32.67 -13.86 20.65
C PHE A 445 32.13 -12.96 21.74
N LYS A 446 33.01 -12.13 22.31
CA LYS A 446 32.60 -11.03 23.21
C LYS A 446 31.95 -9.91 22.41
N PHE A 447 30.88 -9.32 22.95
CA PHE A 447 30.17 -8.23 22.29
C PHE A 447 31.08 -7.04 22.00
N ALA A 448 32.01 -6.73 22.92
CA ALA A 448 32.97 -5.64 22.72
C ALA A 448 33.85 -5.84 21.47
N ASN A 449 34.27 -7.08 21.20
CA ASN A 449 35.10 -7.40 20.04
C ASN A 449 34.31 -7.23 18.74
N ILE A 450 33.05 -7.69 18.70
CA ILE A 450 32.18 -7.55 17.53
C ILE A 450 31.77 -6.10 17.30
N LYS A 451 31.49 -5.36 18.38
CA LYS A 451 31.23 -3.92 18.34
C LYS A 451 32.42 -3.17 17.77
N GLY A 452 33.65 -3.49 18.19
CA GLY A 452 34.87 -2.93 17.62
C GLY A 452 35.04 -3.29 16.15
N ALA A 453 34.92 -4.58 15.82
CA ALA A 453 35.10 -5.10 14.46
C ALA A 453 34.15 -4.49 13.43
N THR A 454 32.93 -4.13 13.82
CA THR A 454 31.89 -3.54 12.96
C THR A 454 31.87 -2.00 13.00
N ASN A 455 32.81 -1.36 13.69
CA ASN A 455 32.81 0.08 13.98
C ASN A 455 31.47 0.54 14.59
N ASN A 456 31.11 -0.07 15.72
CA ASN A 456 29.85 0.17 16.44
C ASN A 456 28.59 -0.05 15.58
N PHE A 457 28.60 -1.10 14.73
CA PHE A 457 27.51 -1.39 13.79
C PHE A 457 27.17 -0.18 12.90
N SER A 458 28.20 0.52 12.40
CA SER A 458 28.03 1.68 11.51
C SER A 458 27.18 1.34 10.30
N SER A 459 26.32 2.27 9.88
CA SER A 459 25.53 2.15 8.65
C SER A 459 26.39 1.98 7.40
N GLU A 460 27.63 2.49 7.41
CA GLU A 460 28.60 2.34 6.31
C GLU A 460 29.04 0.88 6.13
N ASN A 461 29.05 0.10 7.22
CA ASN A 461 29.39 -1.31 7.20
C ASN A 461 28.18 -2.20 6.94
N LYS A 462 26.99 -1.64 6.70
CA LYS A 462 25.78 -2.45 6.50
C LYS A 462 25.81 -3.13 5.12
N LEU A 463 25.76 -4.46 5.11
CA LEU A 463 25.74 -5.28 3.90
C LEU A 463 24.34 -5.46 3.33
N GLY A 464 23.33 -5.49 4.21
CA GLY A 464 21.92 -5.64 3.86
C GLY A 464 21.03 -5.73 5.10
N GLU A 465 19.72 -5.72 4.90
CA GLU A 465 18.71 -5.94 5.95
C GLU A 465 17.53 -6.70 5.35
N GLY A 466 17.16 -7.82 5.98
CA GLY A 466 16.00 -8.63 5.62
C GLY A 466 15.05 -8.79 6.80
N GLY A 467 14.08 -9.72 6.69
CA GLY A 467 13.10 -9.99 7.76
C GLY A 467 13.70 -10.43 9.10
N PHE A 468 14.98 -10.80 9.11
CA PHE A 468 15.70 -11.32 10.27
C PHE A 468 16.66 -10.31 10.91
N GLY A 469 16.73 -9.08 10.38
CA GLY A 469 17.56 -8.01 10.91
C GLY A 469 18.75 -7.63 10.01
N PRO A 470 19.51 -6.60 10.41
CA PRO A 470 20.62 -6.08 9.64
C PRO A 470 21.88 -6.97 9.70
N VAL A 471 22.61 -7.01 8.59
CA VAL A 471 23.91 -7.68 8.47
C VAL A 471 25.00 -6.64 8.25
N TYR A 472 26.10 -6.76 8.99
CA TYR A 472 27.22 -5.81 8.94
C TYR A 472 28.52 -6.51 8.53
N LYS A 473 29.35 -5.83 7.75
CA LYS A 473 30.75 -6.18 7.54
C LYS A 473 31.52 -5.85 8.81
N GLY A 474 32.39 -6.76 9.22
CA GLY A 474 33.34 -6.52 10.29
C GLY A 474 34.74 -6.99 9.91
N LYS A 475 35.75 -6.47 10.62
CA LYS A 475 37.13 -6.93 10.52
C LYS A 475 37.64 -7.27 11.91
N LEU A 476 37.99 -8.53 12.13
CA LEU A 476 38.55 -9.00 13.41
C LEU A 476 40.00 -8.49 13.57
N PRO A 477 40.55 -8.46 14.81
CA PRO A 477 41.92 -7.98 15.07
C PRO A 477 43.03 -8.66 14.26
N GLY A 478 42.82 -9.89 13.79
CA GLY A 478 43.73 -10.62 12.89
C GLY A 478 43.58 -10.29 11.40
N GLY A 479 42.76 -9.30 11.04
CA GLY A 479 42.51 -8.89 9.67
C GLY A 479 41.44 -9.69 8.92
N GLN A 480 40.93 -10.78 9.52
CA GLN A 480 39.87 -11.60 8.94
C GLN A 480 38.56 -10.79 8.78
N GLU A 481 38.04 -10.77 7.56
CA GLU A 481 36.73 -10.17 7.27
C GLU A 481 35.60 -11.13 7.66
N ILE A 482 34.55 -10.58 8.26
CA ILE A 482 33.40 -11.32 8.76
C ILE A 482 32.09 -10.62 8.39
N ALA A 483 31.01 -11.39 8.33
CA ALA A 483 29.64 -10.87 8.26
C ALA A 483 28.92 -11.12 9.59
N VAL A 484 28.36 -10.06 10.18
CA VAL A 484 27.69 -10.10 11.49
C VAL A 484 26.21 -9.85 11.30
N LYS A 485 25.40 -10.91 11.42
CA LYS A 485 23.93 -10.82 11.40
C LYS A 485 23.44 -10.54 12.82
N ARG A 486 22.77 -9.39 13.00
CA ARG A 486 22.22 -8.95 14.29
C ARG A 486 20.71 -9.21 14.31
N LEU A 487 20.28 -10.16 15.12
CA LEU A 487 18.87 -10.53 15.20
C LEU A 487 18.09 -9.54 16.07
N SER A 488 16.80 -9.35 15.75
CA SER A 488 15.93 -8.38 16.45
C SER A 488 15.68 -8.76 17.92
N ARG A 489 15.68 -7.76 18.82
CA ARG A 489 15.46 -7.93 20.26
C ARG A 489 14.01 -8.24 20.64
N THR A 490 13.04 -7.98 19.76
CA THR A 490 11.61 -7.96 20.10
C THR A 490 10.79 -9.13 19.56
N SER A 491 11.37 -10.07 18.81
CA SER A 491 10.62 -11.21 18.25
C SER A 491 10.93 -12.51 18.98
N THR A 492 9.88 -13.19 19.46
CA THR A 492 9.94 -14.60 19.91
C THR A 492 10.44 -15.52 18.80
N GLN A 493 10.10 -15.20 17.54
CA GLN A 493 10.59 -15.87 16.34
C GLN A 493 12.12 -15.82 16.18
N GLY A 494 12.76 -14.68 16.48
CA GLY A 494 14.21 -14.51 16.33
C GLY A 494 15.04 -15.34 17.31
N HIS A 495 14.45 -15.81 18.42
CA HIS A 495 15.14 -16.73 19.32
C HIS A 495 15.20 -18.17 18.77
N GLU A 496 14.09 -18.69 18.26
CA GLU A 496 14.05 -20.02 17.64
C GLU A 496 14.96 -20.08 16.41
N GLU A 497 14.98 -19.03 15.60
CA GLU A 497 15.84 -18.93 14.42
C GLU A 497 17.34 -18.89 14.78
N PHE A 498 17.70 -18.13 15.83
CA PHE A 498 19.06 -18.12 16.36
C PHE A 498 19.50 -19.53 16.80
N GLN A 499 18.65 -20.19 17.59
CA GLN A 499 18.92 -21.53 18.11
C GLN A 499 19.06 -22.55 16.96
N ASN A 500 18.20 -22.46 15.93
CA ASN A 500 18.31 -23.29 14.73
C ASN A 500 19.62 -23.04 13.98
N GLU A 501 19.99 -21.78 13.70
CA GLU A 501 21.22 -21.47 12.98
C GLU A 501 22.46 -21.93 13.75
N VAL A 502 22.56 -21.68 15.06
CA VAL A 502 23.71 -22.15 15.85
C VAL A 502 23.79 -23.68 15.85
N THR A 503 22.67 -24.37 16.06
CA THR A 503 22.65 -25.84 16.18
C THR A 503 22.93 -26.55 14.85
N LEU A 504 22.36 -26.05 13.74
CA LEU A 504 22.52 -26.64 12.42
C LEU A 504 23.90 -26.35 11.84
N THR A 505 24.30 -25.08 11.84
CA THR A 505 25.55 -24.68 11.17
C THR A 505 26.79 -25.15 11.91
N ALA A 506 26.68 -25.49 13.21
CA ALA A 506 27.73 -26.22 13.93
C ALA A 506 27.99 -27.63 13.35
N ARG A 507 26.96 -28.28 12.80
CA ARG A 507 27.01 -29.67 12.31
C ARG A 507 27.18 -29.79 10.80
N LEU A 508 27.03 -28.68 10.07
CA LEU A 508 27.06 -28.64 8.61
C LEU A 508 28.35 -27.98 8.13
N GLN A 509 29.16 -28.74 7.39
CA GLN A 509 30.39 -28.24 6.77
C GLN A 509 30.50 -28.75 5.35
N HIS A 510 30.38 -27.85 4.39
CA HIS A 510 30.48 -28.17 2.97
C HIS A 510 30.90 -26.93 2.19
N VAL A 511 31.62 -27.11 1.08
CA VAL A 511 32.17 -26.00 0.28
C VAL A 511 31.07 -25.06 -0.25
N ASN A 512 29.89 -25.60 -0.56
CA ASN A 512 28.72 -24.86 -1.04
C ASN A 512 27.72 -24.44 0.08
N LEU A 513 28.14 -24.40 1.34
CA LEU A 513 27.34 -23.85 2.44
C LEU A 513 28.13 -22.72 3.11
N VAL A 514 27.44 -21.64 3.49
CA VAL A 514 28.09 -20.51 4.17
C VAL A 514 28.47 -20.93 5.60
N ARG A 515 29.74 -20.78 5.94
CA ARG A 515 30.29 -21.22 7.21
C ARG A 515 30.00 -20.22 8.33
N LEU A 516 29.32 -20.69 9.38
CA LEU A 516 29.22 -19.99 10.66
C LEU A 516 30.56 -20.13 11.41
N LEU A 517 31.16 -19.00 11.77
CA LEU A 517 32.42 -18.94 12.52
C LEU A 517 32.16 -18.94 14.03
N GLY A 518 31.03 -18.36 14.45
CA GLY A 518 30.69 -18.26 15.86
C GLY A 518 29.47 -17.38 16.13
N TYR A 519 29.24 -17.10 17.40
CA TYR A 519 28.08 -16.33 17.85
C TYR A 519 28.41 -15.47 19.09
N CYS A 520 27.53 -14.52 19.40
CA CYS A 520 27.57 -13.73 20.63
C CYS A 520 26.15 -13.63 21.21
N THR A 521 26.04 -13.82 22.52
CA THR A 521 24.80 -13.69 23.32
C THR A 521 24.94 -12.68 24.47
N GLU A 522 26.09 -12.01 24.61
CA GLU A 522 26.33 -11.02 25.67
C GLU A 522 25.40 -9.80 25.54
N LYS A 523 25.01 -9.22 26.67
CA LYS A 523 24.16 -8.00 26.76
C LYS A 523 22.81 -8.11 26.04
N GLU A 524 22.23 -9.31 26.02
CA GLU A 524 20.96 -9.62 25.31
C GLU A 524 21.04 -9.45 23.79
N GLU A 525 22.24 -9.37 23.22
CA GLU A 525 22.46 -9.27 21.78
C GLU A 525 22.66 -10.67 21.19
N LYS A 526 21.82 -11.06 20.23
CA LYS A 526 21.94 -12.32 19.49
C LYS A 526 22.61 -12.05 18.15
N LEU A 527 23.91 -12.30 18.08
CA LEU A 527 24.73 -12.05 16.89
C LEU A 527 25.26 -13.37 16.33
N LEU A 528 25.17 -13.54 15.02
CA LEU A 528 25.76 -14.65 14.28
C LEU A 528 26.89 -14.12 13.40
N ILE A 529 28.05 -14.77 13.48
CA ILE A 529 29.28 -14.36 12.81
C ILE A 529 29.59 -15.38 11.72
N TYR A 530 29.45 -14.96 10.47
CA TYR A 530 29.69 -15.75 9.28
C TYR A 530 31.00 -15.36 8.59
N GLU A 531 31.51 -16.27 7.75
CA GLU A 531 32.49 -15.89 6.74
C GLU A 531 31.94 -14.78 5.82
N PHE A 532 32.82 -13.87 5.40
CA PHE A 532 32.41 -12.75 4.54
C PHE A 532 32.29 -13.21 3.08
N MET A 533 31.16 -12.89 2.45
CA MET A 533 30.87 -13.20 1.04
C MET A 533 30.94 -11.91 0.20
N PRO A 534 32.04 -11.66 -0.52
CA PRO A 534 32.32 -10.37 -1.17
C PRO A 534 31.39 -10.06 -2.34
N ASN A 535 30.97 -11.10 -3.09
CA ASN A 535 30.08 -10.96 -4.22
C ASN A 535 28.60 -10.99 -3.80
N LYS A 536 28.29 -11.03 -2.50
CA LYS A 536 26.91 -10.94 -1.98
C LYS A 536 25.99 -12.01 -2.60
N SER A 537 24.70 -11.74 -2.79
CA SER A 537 23.72 -12.74 -3.25
C SER A 537 23.63 -12.86 -4.78
N LEU A 538 23.29 -14.06 -5.25
CA LEU A 538 23.02 -14.38 -6.64
C LEU A 538 21.88 -13.53 -7.23
N GLU A 539 20.89 -13.18 -6.41
CA GLU A 539 19.79 -12.27 -6.78
C GLU A 539 20.31 -10.95 -7.39
N LEU A 540 21.39 -10.38 -6.83
CA LEU A 540 21.97 -9.12 -7.29
C LEU A 540 22.58 -9.20 -8.68
N TYR A 541 22.85 -10.41 -9.18
CA TYR A 541 23.34 -10.62 -10.53
C TYR A 541 22.20 -11.03 -11.46
N LEU A 542 21.37 -11.98 -11.06
CA LEU A 542 20.31 -12.51 -11.93
C LEU A 542 19.33 -11.43 -12.40
N PHE A 543 19.00 -10.48 -11.52
CA PHE A 543 17.92 -9.52 -11.77
C PHE A 543 18.39 -8.08 -11.94
N ASP A 544 19.69 -7.84 -11.93
CA ASP A 544 20.25 -6.54 -12.26
C ASP A 544 20.53 -6.48 -13.78
N PRO A 545 20.04 -5.45 -14.50
CA PRO A 545 20.21 -5.33 -15.94
C PRO A 545 21.64 -5.41 -16.44
N ILE A 546 22.62 -4.99 -15.63
CA ILE A 546 24.03 -4.88 -15.99
C ILE A 546 24.81 -6.08 -15.44
N ARG A 547 24.66 -6.38 -14.15
CA ARG A 547 25.41 -7.47 -13.50
C ARG A 547 25.02 -8.85 -14.01
N ARG A 548 23.83 -9.01 -14.61
CA ARG A 548 23.42 -10.29 -15.24
C ARG A 548 24.36 -10.75 -16.36
N TYR A 549 25.08 -9.82 -16.99
CA TYR A 549 26.08 -10.12 -18.03
C TYR A 549 27.39 -10.66 -17.44
N VAL A 550 27.64 -10.47 -16.14
CA VAL A 550 28.77 -11.10 -15.43
C VAL A 550 28.54 -12.61 -15.31
N LEU A 551 27.26 -13.03 -15.24
CA LEU A 551 26.82 -14.43 -15.24
C LEU A 551 26.60 -14.91 -16.68
N ASP A 552 27.68 -15.22 -17.36
CA ASP A 552 27.65 -16.03 -18.57
C ASP A 552 27.07 -17.43 -18.29
N TRP A 553 26.81 -18.17 -19.36
CA TRP A 553 26.18 -19.48 -19.24
C TRP A 553 27.02 -20.48 -18.43
N GLU A 554 28.34 -20.47 -18.60
CA GLU A 554 29.27 -21.35 -17.87
C GLU A 554 29.18 -21.11 -16.36
N LYS A 555 29.22 -19.85 -15.92
CA LYS A 555 29.03 -19.50 -14.51
C LYS A 555 27.65 -19.89 -13.99
N ARG A 556 26.60 -19.72 -14.80
CA ARG A 556 25.24 -20.15 -14.41
C ARG A 556 25.17 -21.65 -14.17
N VAL A 557 25.79 -22.46 -15.03
CA VAL A 557 25.87 -23.92 -14.87
C VAL A 557 26.68 -24.28 -13.62
N SER A 558 27.86 -23.69 -13.43
CA SER A 558 28.67 -23.89 -12.22
C SER A 558 27.91 -23.53 -10.94
N ILE A 559 27.12 -22.46 -10.97
CA ILE A 559 26.26 -22.07 -9.85
C ILE A 559 25.15 -23.11 -9.60
N ILE A 560 24.50 -23.62 -10.65
CA ILE A 560 23.49 -24.68 -10.53
C ILE A 560 24.11 -25.94 -9.92
N GLU A 561 25.27 -26.36 -10.42
CA GLU A 561 26.00 -27.53 -9.92
C GLU A 561 26.37 -27.37 -8.44
N GLY A 562 26.96 -26.23 -8.06
CA GLY A 562 27.33 -25.98 -6.67
C GLY A 562 26.13 -25.91 -5.72
N VAL A 563 25.01 -25.30 -6.12
CA VAL A 563 23.77 -25.33 -5.33
C VAL A 563 23.24 -26.76 -5.20
N THR A 564 23.30 -27.54 -6.28
CA THR A 564 22.88 -28.96 -6.28
C THR A 564 23.71 -29.78 -5.31
N GLN A 565 25.04 -29.62 -5.32
CA GLN A 565 25.94 -30.30 -4.38
C GLN A 565 25.66 -29.90 -2.93
N GLY A 566 25.45 -28.61 -2.66
CA GLY A 566 25.05 -28.12 -1.35
C GLY A 566 23.75 -28.75 -0.86
N LEU A 567 22.73 -28.83 -1.73
CA LEU A 567 21.44 -29.41 -1.39
C LEU A 567 21.50 -30.93 -1.18
N LEU A 568 22.25 -31.64 -2.02
CA LEU A 568 22.47 -33.08 -1.91
C LEU A 568 23.21 -33.43 -0.61
N TYR A 569 24.19 -32.62 -0.22
CA TYR A 569 24.83 -32.75 1.07
C TYR A 569 23.84 -32.61 2.24
N LEU A 570 22.97 -31.61 2.21
CA LEU A 570 21.98 -31.38 3.27
C LEU A 570 21.00 -32.55 3.43
N GLN A 571 20.60 -33.18 2.32
CA GLN A 571 19.54 -34.18 2.30
C GLN A 571 20.06 -35.61 2.52
N GLU A 572 21.20 -35.98 1.91
CA GLU A 572 21.66 -37.37 1.82
C GLU A 572 22.99 -37.63 2.57
N TYR A 573 23.98 -36.76 2.37
CA TYR A 573 25.37 -37.02 2.80
C TYR A 573 25.75 -36.46 4.17
N SER A 574 24.90 -35.63 4.76
CA SER A 574 25.02 -35.22 6.15
C SER A 574 24.62 -36.36 7.10
N ASN A 575 25.02 -36.25 8.37
CA ASN A 575 24.61 -37.19 9.42
C ASN A 575 23.13 -37.07 9.79
N ILE A 576 22.45 -36.03 9.32
CA ILE A 576 21.10 -35.60 9.67
C ILE A 576 20.43 -35.00 8.44
N THR A 577 19.28 -35.50 8.02
CA THR A 577 18.58 -34.90 6.88
C THR A 577 18.09 -33.51 7.27
N VAL A 578 18.55 -32.49 6.54
CA VAL A 578 18.18 -31.09 6.75
C VAL A 578 17.31 -30.61 5.59
N ILE A 579 16.14 -30.08 5.92
CA ILE A 579 15.28 -29.37 4.97
C ILE A 579 15.45 -27.87 5.22
N HIS A 580 15.92 -27.13 4.22
CA HIS A 580 16.26 -25.71 4.31
C HIS A 580 15.02 -24.83 4.45
N ARG A 581 13.98 -25.09 3.65
CA ARG A 581 12.66 -24.42 3.64
C ARG A 581 12.59 -22.96 3.20
N ASP A 582 13.73 -22.30 3.02
CA ASP A 582 13.82 -20.96 2.42
C ASP A 582 14.89 -20.86 1.31
N LEU A 583 14.96 -21.87 0.44
CA LEU A 583 15.89 -21.88 -0.69
C LEU A 583 15.42 -20.93 -1.80
N LYS A 584 16.21 -19.89 -2.12
CA LYS A 584 15.90 -18.84 -3.11
C LYS A 584 17.16 -18.10 -3.55
N ALA A 585 17.08 -17.34 -4.64
CA ALA A 585 18.23 -16.63 -5.20
C ALA A 585 18.90 -15.63 -4.23
N SER A 586 18.15 -15.04 -3.31
CA SER A 586 18.70 -14.10 -2.31
C SER A 586 19.46 -14.78 -1.18
N ASN A 587 19.26 -16.09 -0.99
CA ASN A 587 19.94 -16.91 0.00
C ASN A 587 21.10 -17.73 -0.59
N ILE A 588 21.40 -17.58 -1.89
CA ILE A 588 22.62 -18.10 -2.50
C ILE A 588 23.65 -16.97 -2.53
N LEU A 589 24.70 -17.08 -1.71
CA LEU A 589 25.79 -16.11 -1.66
C LEU A 589 26.96 -16.56 -2.54
N LEU A 590 27.75 -15.61 -3.04
CA LEU A 590 28.86 -15.83 -3.96
C LEU A 590 30.18 -15.43 -3.30
N ASP A 591 31.15 -16.33 -3.31
CA ASP A 591 32.51 -16.08 -2.79
C ASP A 591 33.34 -15.25 -3.78
N TYR A 592 34.64 -15.06 -3.52
CA TYR A 592 35.53 -14.29 -4.40
C TYR A 592 35.58 -14.82 -5.83
N ASP A 593 35.47 -16.13 -6.01
CA ASP A 593 35.59 -16.83 -7.29
C ASP A 593 34.22 -17.09 -7.95
N MET A 594 33.16 -16.47 -7.43
CA MET A 594 31.77 -16.64 -7.87
C MET A 594 31.18 -18.04 -7.63
N ASN A 595 31.75 -18.82 -6.71
CA ASN A 595 31.17 -20.11 -6.32
C ASN A 595 29.96 -19.89 -5.41
N PRO A 596 28.88 -20.69 -5.58
CA PRO A 596 27.67 -20.54 -4.78
C PRO A 596 27.81 -21.17 -3.39
N LYS A 597 27.25 -20.49 -2.39
CA LYS A 597 27.06 -21.02 -1.05
C LYS A 597 25.63 -20.76 -0.54
N ILE A 598 24.96 -21.80 -0.08
CA ILE A 598 23.62 -21.72 0.51
C ILE A 598 23.74 -21.12 1.93
N SER A 599 22.84 -20.19 2.25
CA SER A 599 22.80 -19.44 3.52
C SER A 599 21.39 -19.35 4.09
N ASP A 600 21.28 -18.86 5.34
CA ASP A 600 20.03 -18.55 6.04
C ASP A 600 19.21 -19.78 6.50
N PHE A 601 19.79 -20.53 7.45
CA PHE A 601 19.22 -21.75 8.01
C PHE A 601 18.20 -21.52 9.14
N GLY A 602 17.77 -20.28 9.41
CA GLY A 602 16.85 -19.97 10.51
C GLY A 602 15.51 -20.73 10.46
N MET A 603 15.05 -21.06 9.26
CA MET A 603 13.82 -21.81 9.02
C MET A 603 14.01 -23.32 8.86
N ALA A 604 15.24 -23.81 8.84
CA ALA A 604 15.53 -25.19 8.51
C ALA A 604 15.02 -26.16 9.59
N ARG A 605 14.80 -27.42 9.20
CA ARG A 605 14.27 -28.48 10.07
C ARG A 605 15.06 -29.77 9.92
N LEU A 606 15.23 -30.46 11.05
CA LEU A 606 15.95 -31.71 11.19
C LEU A 606 15.01 -32.90 11.07
N PHE A 607 15.41 -33.88 10.26
CA PHE A 607 14.78 -35.19 10.20
C PHE A 607 15.77 -36.27 10.60
N LYS A 608 15.29 -37.29 11.31
CA LYS A 608 16.01 -38.57 11.40
C LYS A 608 15.92 -39.24 10.03
N LYS A 609 16.96 -39.97 9.60
CA LYS A 609 17.05 -40.57 8.26
C LYS A 609 15.84 -41.44 7.86
N ASP A 610 15.12 -41.99 8.84
CA ASP A 610 13.94 -42.86 8.63
C ASP A 610 12.59 -42.11 8.58
N VAL A 611 12.57 -40.79 8.76
CA VAL A 611 11.35 -39.96 8.70
C VAL A 611 11.41 -39.11 7.44
N HIS A 612 10.44 -39.30 6.54
CA HIS A 612 10.45 -38.65 5.22
C HIS A 612 9.53 -37.43 5.10
N GLU A 613 8.60 -37.22 6.04
CA GLU A 613 7.65 -36.11 6.03
C GLU A 613 7.19 -35.70 7.44
N ALA A 614 6.85 -34.42 7.62
CA ALA A 614 6.23 -33.92 8.84
C ALA A 614 5.16 -32.86 8.53
N ASN A 615 4.27 -32.61 9.48
CA ASN A 615 3.22 -31.60 9.39
C ASN A 615 3.50 -30.45 10.38
N THR A 616 3.16 -29.22 10.00
CA THR A 616 3.19 -28.05 10.87
C THR A 616 1.94 -27.19 10.68
N GLY A 617 1.36 -26.72 11.79
CA GLY A 617 0.28 -25.73 11.77
C GLY A 617 0.74 -24.30 11.46
N ARG A 618 2.05 -24.06 11.42
CA ARG A 618 2.66 -22.76 11.08
C ARG A 618 3.31 -22.83 9.71
N ILE A 619 2.75 -22.10 8.74
CA ILE A 619 3.28 -21.96 7.38
C ILE A 619 4.40 -20.91 7.37
N VAL A 620 5.61 -21.31 6.98
CA VAL A 620 6.77 -20.41 6.80
C VAL A 620 7.54 -20.71 5.52
N GLY A 621 8.17 -19.70 4.93
CA GLY A 621 8.91 -19.75 3.67
C GLY A 621 8.62 -18.52 2.79
N THR A 622 9.43 -18.28 1.76
CA THR A 622 9.25 -17.14 0.84
C THR A 622 8.22 -17.42 -0.25
N TYR A 623 7.21 -16.56 -0.36
CA TYR A 623 6.16 -16.66 -1.38
C TYR A 623 6.74 -16.83 -2.79
N GLY A 624 6.18 -17.76 -3.56
CA GLY A 624 6.67 -18.17 -4.89
C GLY A 624 7.66 -19.34 -4.88
N TYR A 625 8.38 -19.60 -3.78
CA TYR A 625 9.25 -20.78 -3.64
C TYR A 625 8.61 -21.88 -2.79
N VAL A 626 7.43 -21.59 -2.22
CA VAL A 626 6.70 -22.48 -1.33
C VAL A 626 5.83 -23.45 -2.15
N PRO A 627 5.96 -24.77 -1.97
CA PRO A 627 5.13 -25.76 -2.66
C PRO A 627 3.64 -25.65 -2.28
N PRO A 628 2.71 -25.85 -3.22
CA PRO A 628 1.27 -25.74 -2.97
C PRO A 628 0.75 -26.77 -1.94
N GLU A 629 1.32 -27.97 -1.87
CA GLU A 629 0.97 -29.00 -0.90
C GLU A 629 1.32 -28.59 0.54
N TYR A 630 2.41 -27.83 0.72
CA TYR A 630 2.79 -27.28 2.03
C TYR A 630 1.79 -26.22 2.47
N VAL A 631 1.40 -25.30 1.58
CA VAL A 631 0.39 -24.27 1.87
C VAL A 631 -0.96 -24.90 2.22
N ARG A 632 -1.36 -25.96 1.51
CA ARG A 632 -2.68 -26.58 1.67
C ARG A 632 -2.78 -27.48 2.90
N LYS A 633 -1.73 -28.25 3.20
CA LYS A 633 -1.78 -29.33 4.20
C LYS A 633 -0.79 -29.19 5.35
N GLY A 634 0.12 -28.21 5.30
CA GLY A 634 1.19 -28.04 6.28
C GLY A 634 2.32 -29.08 6.17
N ILE A 635 2.30 -29.93 5.14
CA ILE A 635 3.22 -31.07 4.98
C ILE A 635 4.52 -30.61 4.31
N TYR A 636 5.65 -30.86 4.97
CA TYR A 636 6.98 -30.59 4.43
C TYR A 636 7.86 -31.85 4.49
N SER A 637 8.65 -32.04 3.43
CA SER A 637 9.59 -33.14 3.21
C SER A 637 10.75 -32.62 2.37
N MET A 638 11.73 -33.47 2.03
CA MET A 638 12.82 -33.10 1.11
C MET A 638 12.30 -32.55 -0.22
N LYS A 639 11.07 -32.94 -0.64
CA LYS A 639 10.40 -32.43 -1.84
C LYS A 639 10.11 -30.93 -1.77
N TYR A 640 10.03 -30.35 -0.58
CA TYR A 640 9.91 -28.91 -0.41
C TYR A 640 11.09 -28.19 -1.07
N ASP A 641 12.31 -28.54 -0.68
CA ASP A 641 13.50 -27.88 -1.23
C ASP A 641 13.73 -28.24 -2.69
N VAL A 642 13.30 -29.43 -3.14
CA VAL A 642 13.33 -29.80 -4.57
C VAL A 642 12.45 -28.87 -5.40
N TYR A 643 11.24 -28.56 -4.92
CA TYR A 643 10.37 -27.59 -5.59
C TYR A 643 10.99 -26.18 -5.59
N SER A 644 11.47 -25.71 -4.43
CA SER A 644 12.14 -24.41 -4.33
C SER A 644 13.38 -24.32 -5.23
N PHE A 645 14.14 -25.42 -5.36
CA PHE A 645 15.27 -25.54 -6.27
C PHE A 645 14.83 -25.49 -7.73
N GLY A 646 13.72 -26.14 -8.10
CA GLY A 646 13.14 -26.04 -9.44
C GLY A 646 12.80 -24.59 -9.82
N VAL A 647 12.18 -23.85 -8.90
CA VAL A 647 11.93 -22.40 -9.09
C VAL A 647 13.23 -21.62 -9.27
N LEU A 648 14.23 -21.87 -8.41
CA LEU A 648 15.54 -21.23 -8.49
C LEU A 648 16.26 -21.54 -9.82
N LEU A 649 16.18 -22.79 -10.28
CA LEU A 649 16.76 -23.23 -11.54
C LEU A 649 16.16 -22.45 -12.73
N LEU A 650 14.84 -22.31 -12.76
CA LEU A 650 14.15 -21.51 -13.78
C LEU A 650 14.63 -20.06 -13.76
N GLN A 651 14.84 -19.46 -12.59
CA GLN A 651 15.36 -18.10 -12.48
C GLN A 651 16.81 -17.99 -12.96
N ILE A 652 17.65 -18.96 -12.64
CA ILE A 652 19.06 -18.97 -13.08
C ILE A 652 19.13 -19.10 -14.60
N ILE A 653 18.31 -19.95 -15.22
CA ILE A 653 18.33 -20.17 -16.67
C ILE A 653 17.73 -18.96 -17.40
N SER A 654 16.56 -18.48 -16.97
CA SER A 654 15.82 -17.42 -17.67
C SER A 654 16.29 -16.01 -17.35
N GLY A 655 16.96 -15.79 -16.21
CA GLY A 655 17.20 -14.47 -15.66
C GLY A 655 15.92 -13.71 -15.29
N LYS A 656 14.79 -14.41 -15.13
CA LYS A 656 13.46 -13.84 -14.86
C LYS A 656 13.08 -14.04 -13.38
N ARG A 657 12.34 -13.09 -12.81
CA ARG A 657 11.85 -13.12 -11.42
C ARG A 657 10.55 -13.91 -11.32
N ASN A 658 10.40 -14.71 -10.27
CA ASN A 658 9.15 -15.45 -10.06
C ASN A 658 7.96 -14.56 -9.62
N THR A 659 8.22 -13.34 -9.16
CA THR A 659 7.19 -12.37 -8.76
C THR A 659 6.64 -11.53 -9.92
N CYS A 660 7.11 -11.77 -11.14
CA CYS A 660 6.68 -11.05 -12.33
C CYS A 660 5.84 -11.98 -13.22
N TYR A 661 4.96 -11.39 -14.02
CA TYR A 661 4.18 -12.11 -15.01
C TYR A 661 4.85 -12.02 -16.38
N TYR A 662 4.61 -13.03 -17.20
CA TYR A 662 5.24 -13.27 -18.48
C TYR A 662 4.20 -13.77 -19.49
N GLY A 663 4.58 -13.79 -20.77
CA GLY A 663 3.71 -14.20 -21.87
C GLY A 663 2.99 -13.03 -22.55
N PRO A 664 2.36 -13.24 -23.72
CA PRO A 664 1.75 -12.17 -24.52
C PRO A 664 0.62 -11.40 -23.82
N GLN A 665 0.05 -11.97 -22.76
CA GLN A 665 -1.04 -11.41 -21.97
C GLN A 665 -0.60 -11.01 -20.54
N GLU A 666 0.70 -11.10 -20.22
CA GLU A 666 1.29 -10.86 -18.89
C GLU A 666 0.48 -11.46 -17.72
N ASN A 667 -0.05 -12.67 -17.88
CA ASN A 667 -0.87 -13.34 -16.87
C ASN A 667 -0.25 -14.64 -16.35
N LEU A 668 0.86 -15.09 -16.93
CA LEU A 668 1.54 -16.33 -16.54
C LEU A 668 2.67 -15.98 -15.58
N ASN A 669 2.65 -16.50 -14.37
CA ASN A 669 3.83 -16.43 -13.49
C ASN A 669 5.00 -17.24 -14.10
N LEU A 670 6.21 -17.14 -13.55
CA LEU A 670 7.40 -17.82 -14.13
C LEU A 670 7.17 -19.33 -14.35
N LEU A 671 6.42 -19.98 -13.47
CA LEU A 671 6.14 -21.42 -13.55
C LEU A 671 5.09 -21.76 -14.61
N GLU A 672 4.20 -20.83 -14.94
CA GLU A 672 3.18 -20.99 -15.97
C GLU A 672 3.70 -20.60 -17.36
N TYR A 673 4.77 -19.82 -17.41
CA TYR A 673 5.32 -19.26 -18.64
C TYR A 673 6.40 -20.11 -19.30
N VAL A 674 7.23 -20.80 -18.51
CA VAL A 674 8.38 -21.57 -19.01
C VAL A 674 7.98 -22.95 -19.49
#